data_AF-A0A9D0HFK3-F1
#
_entry.id   AF-A0A9D0HFK3-F1
#
_cell.length_a   1.000
_cell.length_b   1.000
_cell.length_c   1.000
_cell.angle_alpha   90.00
_cell.angle_beta   90.00
_cell.angle_gamma   90.00
#
_symmetry.space_group_name_H-M   'P 1'
#
loop_
_entity.id
_entity.type
_entity.pdbx_description
1 polymer ?
#
loop_
_entity_poly.entity_id
_entity_poly.type
_entity_poly.pdbx_seq_one_letter_code
_entity_poly.pdbx_strand_id
1 'polypeptide(L)'
;MSIHGWVRRTLGLSCVLGLLVGGCAEERDPINRVGANALDKSFFVGQDLLGYEDDPQFYWRNYVIDGSASQSAFGVGTWSNVDRVRWEVTKDFLLARKAYELTPGADNKGKLDSVPNGTVVAAYAIEKHFDIRRAYNSSTGEELNIIEENSSDLTWERRKFMRVDWTRNLVNSPLWLDMFLASMFGNVELSPIAYSVADPSHPDAPHFETDEGYFDITSRFYVNPTESSLVPGIPVCVLMGIYTGSASYECDQQEATIRSSYQRIDPDADFEPLELTTAPADVVGNPAAITGSLLVGYSHSGKQGWDEGYGFTDELYHRFAHVHNIWQQSHLDAACTSNNDSDNDGTADACHPSVTGYSGSLGSQCDVFTQRCTVPYRDRQIKPVGYWVNSEMPADLQDEVDNHGKPIARGATEDVIFSWNQLLQNAVGHAREVECRRTGGERRQCHDAVFAAGDQMLSYGAYLIDKPRDASDVLVTCHNPVRGYDPKVCGAVGYQARLGDIRRNIVAYWPYQSRARYGGIGNWGADPLSGEIHGASAMIMGRSVTRAAAMQRDIIQLALGDISLDDVIAGTPSQLYAQYLKTGSPTQALDMQEIARRVAAVDADNALATIAPPPLEGTTIAEKFNDFVALQKTASPDVAALNSSQLEFEALAANLYGSQYEAQLVGGQWLTSMAGLSPDTALSDSVFNTVSPLRALDAGTMQALRSRIGALMELKGVCFDEAQAPALGSTNLQGLARYFGKKYPAKQFDAVTRGALIYRDLYVEAYKGIAVHEVGHSLGLLHNFASSWDASNYHPQYWQLRTHEGTSTASCNGKPRTGDTSNTANDTCMGPRYLDPETDDELGVGEQPRPGLVYFGNSSVMEYSSERFGETSGLGTYDAHAMNSLYGRVLETFDTDVFSIQEQQNFAPRLETQRSNYERVIRNDAPFAGQTFAKPTHYTKLARLIKAFDASRCREASEEEKAAAQWRIVHGKVCAPIPRDYAAWNDFEHGLAQPNNSNSLAPFVRTRATARTGGGQVRWFYRYGTSNNSYIHTQSTDAGADAYEVTRNVIDAFDATYPWRYFRRKNREYFSASLPARASS
;
A
#
# COMPACT_ATOMS: atom_id res chain seq x y z
N MET A 1 -5.75 35.85 -69.08
CA MET A 1 -5.37 35.13 -70.32
C MET A 1 -6.50 34.16 -70.61
N SER A 2 -7.60 34.61 -71.23
CA SER A 2 -7.82 34.77 -72.69
C SER A 2 -7.66 33.41 -73.39
N ILE A 3 -8.64 32.81 -74.07
CA ILE A 3 -9.50 33.31 -75.17
C ILE A 3 -10.74 32.38 -75.28
N HIS A 4 -11.96 32.81 -74.90
CA HIS A 4 -13.15 33.09 -75.72
C HIS A 4 -13.23 32.61 -77.19
N GLY A 5 -14.35 31.97 -77.56
CA GLY A 5 -14.75 31.87 -78.97
C GLY A 5 -16.00 31.04 -79.27
N TRP A 6 -17.19 31.58 -79.01
CA TRP A 6 -18.45 31.13 -79.61
C TRP A 6 -18.50 31.53 -81.11
N VAL A 7 -19.09 30.71 -81.99
CA VAL A 7 -20.11 31.11 -83.01
C VAL A 7 -20.79 29.87 -83.64
N ARG A 8 -22.12 29.99 -83.77
CA ARG A 8 -23.15 29.11 -84.35
C ARG A 8 -23.05 28.92 -85.89
N ARG A 9 -23.70 27.83 -86.35
CA ARG A 9 -24.64 27.67 -87.50
C ARG A 9 -24.24 26.46 -88.36
N THR A 10 -25.08 25.56 -88.90
CA THR A 10 -26.52 25.23 -88.86
C THR A 10 -26.68 23.99 -89.77
N LEU A 11 -27.69 23.15 -89.49
CA LEU A 11 -28.48 22.31 -90.42
C LEU A 11 -27.82 21.15 -91.19
N GLY A 12 -28.45 19.98 -91.05
CA GLY A 12 -28.29 18.86 -91.99
C GLY A 12 -28.70 17.51 -91.39
N LEU A 13 -29.98 17.37 -91.03
CA LEU A 13 -30.60 16.16 -90.48
C LEU A 13 -30.56 14.99 -91.50
N SER A 14 -30.13 13.79 -91.09
CA SER A 14 -30.99 12.60 -90.97
C SER A 14 -30.27 11.25 -91.12
N CYS A 15 -30.71 10.32 -90.27
CA CYS A 15 -30.45 8.87 -90.20
C CYS A 15 -29.16 8.41 -89.49
N VAL A 16 -29.24 8.38 -88.15
CA VAL A 16 -28.31 7.70 -87.23
C VAL A 16 -28.70 6.22 -87.13
N LEU A 17 -27.78 5.34 -87.54
CA LEU A 17 -27.66 3.97 -87.05
C LEU A 17 -27.18 4.04 -85.59
N GLY A 18 -28.00 3.60 -84.65
CA GLY A 18 -27.63 3.52 -83.22
C GLY A 18 -26.65 2.37 -82.97
N LEU A 19 -25.37 2.70 -82.88
CA LEU A 19 -24.36 1.93 -82.15
C LEU A 19 -24.74 1.95 -80.66
N LEU A 20 -25.14 0.79 -80.12
CA LEU A 20 -25.22 0.60 -78.67
C LEU A 20 -23.80 0.46 -78.13
N VAL A 21 -23.27 1.58 -77.62
CA VAL A 21 -22.17 1.60 -76.67
C VAL A 21 -22.71 1.00 -75.37
N GLY A 22 -22.32 -0.23 -75.03
CA GLY A 22 -22.45 -0.76 -73.68
C GLY A 22 -21.48 0.00 -72.78
N GLY A 23 -21.93 1.11 -72.19
CA GLY A 23 -21.24 1.74 -71.09
C GLY A 23 -21.29 0.81 -69.88
N CYS A 24 -20.12 0.43 -69.36
CA CYS A 24 -20.01 -0.23 -68.07
C CYS A 24 -20.67 0.68 -67.01
N ALA A 25 -21.79 0.24 -66.45
CA ALA A 25 -22.32 0.81 -65.23
C ALA A 25 -21.37 0.37 -64.10
N GLU A 26 -20.52 1.28 -63.66
CA GLU A 26 -19.68 1.09 -62.47
C GLU A 26 -20.62 0.94 -61.27
N GLU A 27 -20.54 -0.19 -60.57
CA GLU A 27 -21.35 -0.48 -59.39
C GLU A 27 -21.04 0.59 -58.32
N ARG A 28 -22.04 1.37 -57.93
CA ARG A 28 -21.87 2.41 -56.90
C ARG A 28 -21.61 1.75 -55.57
N ASP A 29 -20.68 2.30 -54.79
CA ASP A 29 -20.44 1.86 -53.41
C ASP A 29 -21.75 1.78 -52.62
N PRO A 30 -21.94 0.74 -51.77
CA PRO A 30 -23.16 0.57 -51.01
C PRO A 30 -23.43 1.72 -50.04
N ILE A 31 -24.68 2.14 -49.93
CA ILE A 31 -25.10 3.14 -48.94
C ILE A 31 -25.14 2.47 -47.56
N ASN A 32 -24.21 2.81 -46.69
CA ASN A 32 -24.16 2.26 -45.33
C ASN A 32 -25.13 3.01 -44.39
N ARG A 33 -26.14 2.31 -43.87
CA ARG A 33 -27.11 2.81 -42.87
C ARG A 33 -26.92 2.17 -41.49
N VAL A 34 -25.84 1.44 -41.27
CA VAL A 34 -25.50 0.86 -39.97
C VAL A 34 -25.17 1.98 -39.00
N GLY A 35 -25.80 1.98 -37.83
CA GLY A 35 -25.50 2.94 -36.77
C GLY A 35 -24.16 2.62 -36.11
N ALA A 36 -23.56 3.62 -35.47
CA ALA A 36 -22.32 3.44 -34.71
C ALA A 36 -22.46 2.38 -33.59
N ASN A 37 -21.32 1.88 -33.10
CA ASN A 37 -21.23 0.96 -31.95
C ASN A 37 -21.99 -0.37 -32.15
N ALA A 38 -21.91 -0.94 -33.35
CA ALA A 38 -22.29 -2.34 -33.57
C ALA A 38 -21.18 -3.24 -33.02
N LEU A 39 -21.50 -4.01 -31.98
CA LEU A 39 -20.56 -4.94 -31.34
C LEU A 39 -20.79 -6.35 -31.87
N ASP A 40 -19.73 -6.97 -32.38
CA ASP A 40 -19.76 -8.39 -32.77
C ASP A 40 -19.83 -9.24 -31.50
N LYS A 41 -20.88 -10.07 -31.37
CA LYS A 41 -21.06 -10.95 -30.21
C LYS A 41 -19.90 -11.94 -30.07
N SER A 42 -19.27 -12.34 -31.16
CA SER A 42 -18.18 -13.32 -31.13
C SER A 42 -16.92 -12.83 -30.41
N PHE A 43 -16.81 -11.53 -30.20
CA PHE A 43 -15.80 -10.97 -29.29
C PHE A 43 -16.02 -11.47 -27.85
N PHE A 44 -17.27 -11.63 -27.42
CA PHE A 44 -17.65 -11.97 -26.04
C PHE A 44 -17.91 -13.46 -25.83
N VAL A 45 -18.52 -14.15 -26.81
CA VAL A 45 -19.04 -15.54 -26.68
C VAL A 45 -18.60 -16.47 -27.83
N GLY A 46 -17.42 -16.23 -28.40
CA GLY A 46 -16.88 -17.13 -29.43
C GLY A 46 -17.61 -17.11 -30.78
N GLN A 47 -17.16 -17.92 -31.73
CA GLN A 47 -17.77 -18.04 -33.05
C GLN A 47 -19.11 -18.79 -33.01
N ASP A 48 -19.26 -19.77 -32.11
CA ASP A 48 -20.55 -20.44 -31.89
C ASP A 48 -21.41 -19.67 -30.87
N LEU A 49 -22.20 -18.72 -31.39
CA LEU A 49 -23.07 -17.85 -30.58
C LEU A 49 -24.13 -18.58 -29.72
N LEU A 50 -24.36 -19.88 -29.93
CA LEU A 50 -25.29 -20.69 -29.15
C LEU A 50 -24.59 -21.73 -28.25
N GLY A 51 -23.36 -22.08 -28.59
CA GLY A 51 -22.48 -22.92 -27.81
C GLY A 51 -21.78 -22.12 -26.70
N TYR A 52 -20.97 -22.82 -25.91
CA TYR A 52 -20.12 -22.21 -24.87
C TYR A 52 -18.68 -22.74 -24.91
N GLU A 53 -18.39 -23.70 -25.80
CA GLU A 53 -17.12 -24.43 -25.84
C GLU A 53 -15.96 -23.53 -26.29
N ASP A 54 -16.25 -22.53 -27.11
CA ASP A 54 -15.30 -21.54 -27.61
C ASP A 54 -15.45 -20.15 -26.97
N ASP A 55 -16.21 -20.04 -25.87
CA ASP A 55 -16.38 -18.80 -25.12
C ASP A 55 -15.03 -18.31 -24.54
N PRO A 56 -14.57 -17.10 -24.90
CA PRO A 56 -13.34 -16.54 -24.36
C PRO A 56 -13.49 -16.17 -22.87
N GLN A 57 -12.41 -16.34 -22.11
CA GLN A 57 -12.27 -15.79 -20.77
C GLN A 57 -11.63 -14.40 -20.79
N PHE A 58 -11.93 -13.58 -19.80
CA PHE A 58 -11.35 -12.26 -19.60
C PHE A 58 -10.86 -12.09 -18.16
N TYR A 59 -9.69 -11.47 -17.99
CA TYR A 59 -9.37 -10.79 -16.74
C TYR A 59 -10.25 -9.54 -16.61
N TRP A 60 -10.75 -9.29 -15.41
CA TRP A 60 -11.62 -8.15 -15.11
C TRP A 60 -11.21 -7.46 -13.81
N ARG A 61 -11.35 -6.13 -13.78
CA ARG A 61 -11.16 -5.31 -12.59
C ARG A 61 -11.95 -4.01 -12.63
N ASN A 62 -12.41 -3.55 -11.47
CA ASN A 62 -12.83 -2.18 -11.24
C ASN A 62 -11.72 -1.36 -10.54
N TYR A 63 -11.54 -0.11 -10.95
CA TYR A 63 -10.58 0.82 -10.36
C TYR A 63 -11.19 2.22 -10.23
N VAL A 64 -11.06 2.87 -9.07
CA VAL A 64 -11.55 4.25 -8.85
C VAL A 64 -10.54 5.24 -9.40
N ILE A 65 -10.90 5.91 -10.50
CA ILE A 65 -10.02 6.83 -11.23
C ILE A 65 -10.23 8.30 -10.86
N ASP A 66 -11.39 8.63 -10.27
CA ASP A 66 -11.75 9.99 -9.86
C ASP A 66 -12.85 9.95 -8.78
N GLY A 67 -12.98 11.02 -8.00
CA GLY A 67 -13.97 11.16 -6.95
C GLY A 67 -13.94 12.54 -6.30
N SER A 68 -15.06 12.92 -5.67
CA SER A 68 -15.15 14.21 -4.97
C SER A 68 -14.14 14.30 -3.81
N ALA A 69 -13.68 15.51 -3.50
CA ALA A 69 -12.71 15.70 -2.42
C ALA A 69 -13.24 15.21 -1.06
N SER A 70 -14.55 15.29 -0.83
CA SER A 70 -15.22 14.86 0.40
C SER A 70 -15.47 13.35 0.48
N GLN A 71 -15.30 12.62 -0.63
CA GLN A 71 -15.41 11.17 -0.66
C GLN A 71 -14.28 10.52 0.15
N SER A 72 -14.65 9.69 1.12
CA SER A 72 -13.71 8.95 1.96
C SER A 72 -14.02 7.44 2.06
N ALA A 73 -15.17 6.98 1.55
CA ALA A 73 -15.57 5.58 1.56
C ALA A 73 -15.03 4.81 0.34
N PHE A 74 -14.89 5.48 -0.82
CA PHE A 74 -14.24 4.94 -2.02
C PHE A 74 -13.20 5.95 -2.52
N GLY A 75 -12.03 5.95 -1.90
CA GLY A 75 -10.96 6.86 -2.28
C GLY A 75 -10.43 6.57 -3.69
N VAL A 76 -9.97 7.61 -4.38
CA VAL A 76 -9.24 7.47 -5.66
C VAL A 76 -8.03 6.57 -5.47
N GLY A 77 -7.86 5.59 -6.37
CA GLY A 77 -6.81 4.58 -6.28
C GLY A 77 -7.25 3.26 -5.68
N THR A 78 -8.46 3.17 -5.11
CA THR A 78 -9.04 1.89 -4.66
C THR A 78 -9.43 1.00 -5.84
N TRP A 79 -9.50 -0.32 -5.60
CA TRP A 79 -9.78 -1.33 -6.62
C TRP A 79 -10.67 -2.46 -6.13
N SER A 80 -11.32 -3.16 -7.06
CA SER A 80 -11.71 -4.56 -6.87
C SER A 80 -10.54 -5.46 -7.21
N ASN A 81 -10.47 -6.68 -6.64
CA ASN A 81 -9.48 -7.65 -7.08
C ASN A 81 -9.60 -7.98 -8.57
N VAL A 82 -8.50 -8.45 -9.15
CA VAL A 82 -8.52 -9.06 -10.48
C VAL A 82 -9.29 -10.37 -10.37
N ASP A 83 -10.16 -10.62 -11.33
CA ASP A 83 -11.02 -11.79 -11.37
C ASP A 83 -11.09 -12.32 -12.82
N ARG A 84 -11.39 -13.60 -13.00
CA ARG A 84 -11.62 -14.19 -14.33
C ARG A 84 -13.11 -14.29 -14.63
N VAL A 85 -13.55 -13.81 -15.79
CA VAL A 85 -14.96 -13.78 -16.21
C VAL A 85 -15.20 -14.33 -17.61
N ARG A 86 -16.41 -14.83 -17.85
CA ARG A 86 -16.99 -15.11 -19.17
C ARG A 86 -18.26 -14.30 -19.34
N TRP A 87 -18.62 -14.00 -20.57
CA TRP A 87 -19.83 -13.23 -20.88
C TRP A 87 -21.02 -14.14 -21.14
N GLU A 88 -22.20 -13.71 -20.71
CA GLU A 88 -23.49 -14.27 -21.12
C GLU A 88 -24.26 -13.18 -21.86
N VAL A 89 -24.64 -13.46 -23.10
CA VAL A 89 -25.51 -12.58 -23.90
C VAL A 89 -26.95 -13.07 -23.76
N THR A 90 -27.76 -12.32 -23.03
CA THR A 90 -29.20 -12.56 -22.94
C THR A 90 -29.96 -11.65 -23.91
N LYS A 91 -31.29 -11.73 -23.93
CA LYS A 91 -32.12 -10.85 -24.75
C LYS A 91 -32.01 -9.37 -24.37
N ASP A 92 -31.90 -9.10 -23.07
CA ASP A 92 -32.01 -7.73 -22.51
C ASP A 92 -30.72 -7.27 -21.80
N PHE A 93 -29.80 -8.19 -21.49
CA PHE A 93 -28.58 -7.90 -20.74
C PHE A 93 -27.35 -8.63 -21.27
N LEU A 94 -26.22 -7.94 -21.23
CA LEU A 94 -24.87 -8.49 -21.33
C LEU A 94 -24.32 -8.64 -19.91
N LEU A 95 -24.09 -9.88 -19.47
CA LEU A 95 -23.68 -10.21 -18.10
C LEU A 95 -22.23 -10.72 -18.07
N ALA A 96 -21.39 -10.18 -17.20
CA ALA A 96 -20.08 -10.76 -16.89
C ALA A 96 -20.22 -11.69 -15.69
N ARG A 97 -19.83 -12.96 -15.83
CA ARG A 97 -19.90 -13.99 -14.79
C ARG A 97 -18.53 -14.54 -14.44
N LYS A 98 -18.26 -14.80 -13.17
CA LYS A 98 -17.04 -15.49 -12.75
C LYS A 98 -16.86 -16.81 -13.51
N ALA A 99 -15.65 -17.04 -14.02
CA ALA A 99 -15.28 -18.15 -14.88
C ALA A 99 -14.54 -19.28 -14.15
N TYR A 100 -14.70 -19.36 -12.83
CA TYR A 100 -14.12 -20.40 -12.00
C TYR A 100 -15.00 -20.70 -10.80
N GLU A 101 -14.87 -21.91 -10.25
CA GLU A 101 -15.49 -22.29 -8.99
C GLU A 101 -14.80 -21.57 -7.83
N LEU A 102 -15.56 -20.81 -7.04
CA LEU A 102 -15.04 -20.15 -5.83
C LEU A 102 -14.49 -21.16 -4.83
N THR A 103 -15.18 -22.29 -4.72
CA THR A 103 -14.78 -23.46 -3.92
C THR A 103 -14.98 -24.71 -4.77
N PRO A 104 -13.92 -25.22 -5.43
CA PRO A 104 -14.02 -26.44 -6.22
C PRO A 104 -14.59 -27.60 -5.41
N GLY A 105 -15.58 -28.29 -5.98
CA GLY A 105 -16.25 -29.42 -5.34
C GLY A 105 -17.45 -29.06 -4.46
N ALA A 106 -17.64 -27.78 -4.10
CA ALA A 106 -18.78 -27.36 -3.27
C ALA A 106 -20.08 -27.18 -4.07
N ASP A 107 -19.97 -26.75 -5.33
CA ASP A 107 -21.10 -26.62 -6.26
C ASP A 107 -20.68 -26.89 -7.72
N ASN A 108 -21.50 -26.48 -8.69
CA ASN A 108 -21.23 -26.59 -10.12
C ASN A 108 -21.26 -25.23 -10.84
N LYS A 109 -20.90 -24.15 -10.13
CA LYS A 109 -20.97 -22.77 -10.62
C LYS A 109 -19.60 -22.26 -11.06
N GLY A 110 -19.55 -21.61 -12.22
CA GLY A 110 -18.32 -21.04 -12.77
C GLY A 110 -17.41 -22.05 -13.49
N LYS A 111 -17.87 -23.28 -13.74
CA LYS A 111 -17.07 -24.28 -14.49
C LYS A 111 -16.96 -23.93 -15.98
N LEU A 112 -15.76 -24.12 -16.55
CA LEU A 112 -15.48 -23.81 -17.95
C LEU A 112 -16.17 -24.75 -18.94
N ASP A 113 -16.37 -26.01 -18.56
CA ASP A 113 -17.05 -27.05 -19.35
C ASP A 113 -18.58 -26.95 -19.31
N SER A 114 -19.11 -25.81 -18.88
CA SER A 114 -20.55 -25.56 -18.76
C SER A 114 -20.92 -24.16 -19.25
N VAL A 115 -22.22 -23.97 -19.54
CA VAL A 115 -22.81 -22.66 -19.82
C VAL A 115 -22.45 -21.68 -18.67
N PRO A 116 -22.03 -20.43 -18.97
CA PRO A 116 -21.68 -19.45 -17.95
C PRO A 116 -22.77 -19.30 -16.88
N ASN A 117 -22.47 -19.75 -15.66
CA ASN A 117 -23.43 -19.78 -14.55
C ASN A 117 -22.83 -19.29 -13.22
N GLY A 118 -21.63 -18.73 -13.24
CA GLY A 118 -20.96 -18.14 -12.07
C GLY A 118 -21.61 -16.84 -11.60
N THR A 119 -21.09 -16.30 -10.50
CA THR A 119 -21.53 -15.04 -9.90
C THR A 119 -21.43 -13.87 -10.89
N VAL A 120 -22.48 -13.07 -11.01
CA VAL A 120 -22.50 -11.88 -11.86
C VAL A 120 -21.69 -10.77 -11.21
N VAL A 121 -20.73 -10.19 -11.95
CA VAL A 121 -19.86 -9.09 -11.47
C VAL A 121 -20.06 -7.78 -12.24
N ALA A 122 -20.65 -7.84 -13.44
CA ALA A 122 -21.11 -6.68 -14.19
C ALA A 122 -22.35 -7.03 -15.03
N ALA A 123 -23.21 -6.03 -15.26
CA ALA A 123 -24.42 -6.19 -16.07
C ALA A 123 -24.74 -4.89 -16.81
N TYR A 124 -24.84 -4.97 -18.14
CA TYR A 124 -25.15 -3.85 -19.03
C TYR A 124 -26.41 -4.16 -19.84
N ALA A 125 -27.26 -3.16 -20.09
CA ALA A 125 -28.48 -3.35 -20.86
C ALA A 125 -28.17 -3.48 -22.36
N ILE A 126 -28.88 -4.36 -23.05
CA ILE A 126 -28.80 -4.50 -24.51
C ILE A 126 -29.96 -3.72 -25.14
N GLU A 127 -29.63 -2.76 -26.00
CA GLU A 127 -30.64 -1.95 -26.70
C GLU A 127 -31.32 -2.76 -27.81
N LYS A 128 -30.54 -3.55 -28.56
CA LYS A 128 -31.02 -4.38 -29.68
C LYS A 128 -29.99 -5.39 -30.16
N HIS A 129 -30.51 -6.44 -30.81
CA HIS A 129 -29.74 -7.42 -31.58
C HIS A 129 -30.08 -7.31 -33.07
N PHE A 130 -29.08 -7.36 -33.95
CA PHE A 130 -29.25 -7.19 -35.40
C PHE A 130 -28.12 -7.87 -36.19
N ASP A 131 -28.34 -8.06 -37.49
CA ASP A 131 -27.32 -8.44 -38.45
C ASP A 131 -27.01 -7.27 -39.38
N ILE A 132 -25.76 -7.16 -39.82
CA ILE A 132 -25.35 -6.20 -40.85
C ILE A 132 -25.36 -6.94 -42.19
N ARG A 133 -26.29 -6.57 -43.08
CA ARG A 133 -26.43 -7.19 -44.41
C ARG A 133 -26.90 -6.19 -45.45
N ARG A 134 -26.80 -6.57 -46.73
CA ARG A 134 -27.49 -5.83 -47.80
C ARG A 134 -29.00 -5.96 -47.62
N ALA A 135 -29.69 -4.82 -47.66
CA ALA A 135 -31.14 -4.76 -47.72
C ALA A 135 -31.61 -5.51 -48.96
N TYR A 136 -32.78 -6.13 -48.92
CA TYR A 136 -33.33 -6.86 -50.06
C TYR A 136 -34.82 -6.63 -50.18
N ASN A 137 -35.35 -6.81 -51.38
CA ASN A 137 -36.78 -6.82 -51.57
C ASN A 137 -37.36 -8.13 -50.99
N SER A 138 -38.13 -8.03 -49.92
CA SER A 138 -38.70 -9.20 -49.22
C SER A 138 -39.62 -10.07 -50.09
N SER A 139 -40.13 -9.55 -51.21
CA SER A 139 -40.98 -10.30 -52.15
C SER A 139 -40.19 -11.00 -53.27
N THR A 140 -39.01 -10.50 -53.64
CA THR A 140 -38.23 -11.03 -54.78
C THR A 140 -36.85 -11.58 -54.41
N GLY A 141 -36.33 -11.26 -53.22
CA GLY A 141 -35.00 -11.63 -52.75
C GLY A 141 -33.85 -10.82 -53.35
N GLU A 142 -34.13 -9.84 -54.21
CA GLU A 142 -33.11 -9.02 -54.88
C GLU A 142 -32.42 -8.07 -53.90
N GLU A 143 -31.10 -8.12 -53.82
CA GLU A 143 -30.28 -7.25 -52.98
C GLU A 143 -30.26 -5.81 -53.50
N LEU A 144 -30.45 -4.86 -52.60
CA LEU A 144 -30.38 -3.44 -52.86
C LEU A 144 -28.97 -2.92 -52.54
N ASN A 145 -28.61 -1.77 -53.11
CA ASN A 145 -27.33 -1.11 -52.84
C ASN A 145 -27.30 -0.35 -51.50
N ILE A 146 -27.86 -0.95 -50.44
CA ILE A 146 -27.98 -0.38 -49.10
C ILE A 146 -27.55 -1.46 -48.11
N ILE A 147 -26.61 -1.15 -47.22
CA ILE A 147 -26.26 -1.99 -46.06
C ILE A 147 -27.07 -1.49 -44.88
N GLU A 148 -27.81 -2.37 -44.21
CA GLU A 148 -28.70 -2.02 -43.10
C GLU A 148 -28.57 -2.99 -41.92
N GLU A 149 -29.13 -2.57 -40.78
CA GLU A 149 -29.27 -3.39 -39.58
C GLU A 149 -30.59 -4.19 -39.66
N ASN A 150 -30.49 -5.48 -40.00
CA ASN A 150 -31.64 -6.37 -40.05
C ASN A 150 -31.94 -6.97 -38.68
N SER A 151 -33.17 -6.78 -38.19
CA SER A 151 -33.64 -7.31 -36.90
C SER A 151 -34.88 -8.20 -37.05
N SER A 152 -35.15 -8.72 -38.24
CA SER A 152 -36.34 -9.51 -38.56
C SER A 152 -36.06 -10.95 -39.00
N ASP A 153 -34.94 -11.19 -39.68
CA ASP A 153 -34.73 -12.43 -40.43
C ASP A 153 -34.28 -13.60 -39.56
N LEU A 154 -33.50 -13.30 -38.51
CA LEU A 154 -33.03 -14.27 -37.52
C LEU A 154 -33.61 -13.97 -36.14
N THR A 155 -33.71 -14.98 -35.29
CA THR A 155 -34.00 -14.79 -33.85
C THR A 155 -32.83 -14.06 -33.17
N TRP A 156 -33.08 -13.38 -32.06
CA TRP A 156 -32.11 -12.45 -31.46
C TRP A 156 -30.79 -13.13 -31.09
N GLU A 157 -30.84 -14.39 -30.66
CA GLU A 157 -29.69 -15.19 -30.24
C GLU A 157 -28.76 -15.51 -31.41
N ARG A 158 -29.30 -15.68 -32.63
CA ARG A 158 -28.54 -16.01 -33.84
C ARG A 158 -27.96 -14.80 -34.59
N ARG A 159 -28.38 -13.59 -34.23
CA ARG A 159 -27.88 -12.35 -34.84
C ARG A 159 -26.46 -12.08 -34.37
N LYS A 160 -25.58 -11.70 -35.29
CA LYS A 160 -24.14 -11.51 -35.04
C LYS A 160 -23.81 -10.26 -34.24
N PHE A 161 -24.62 -9.21 -34.35
CA PHE A 161 -24.33 -7.93 -33.71
C PHE A 161 -25.34 -7.60 -32.60
N MET A 162 -24.85 -6.84 -31.62
CA MET A 162 -25.67 -6.22 -30.60
C MET A 162 -25.23 -4.77 -30.37
N ARG A 163 -26.14 -3.99 -29.79
CA ARG A 163 -25.82 -2.66 -29.25
C ARG A 163 -26.10 -2.65 -27.76
N VAL A 164 -25.09 -2.26 -26.98
CA VAL A 164 -25.11 -2.27 -25.52
C VAL A 164 -25.17 -0.83 -25.03
N ASP A 165 -26.03 -0.58 -24.06
CA ASP A 165 -26.07 0.66 -23.30
C ASP A 165 -25.03 0.60 -22.17
N TRP A 166 -23.91 1.29 -22.39
CA TRP A 166 -22.80 1.38 -21.44
C TRP A 166 -23.02 2.45 -20.35
N THR A 167 -24.16 3.14 -20.33
CA THR A 167 -24.38 4.27 -19.43
C THR A 167 -24.44 3.87 -17.95
N ARG A 168 -24.81 2.62 -17.65
CA ARG A 168 -24.95 2.10 -16.29
C ARG A 168 -24.43 0.67 -16.19
N ASN A 169 -23.61 0.41 -15.19
CA ASN A 169 -23.41 -0.94 -14.68
C ASN A 169 -24.47 -1.20 -13.59
N LEU A 170 -25.33 -2.21 -13.80
CA LEU A 170 -26.46 -2.51 -12.92
C LEU A 170 -26.07 -3.32 -11.68
N VAL A 171 -24.81 -3.79 -11.60
CA VAL A 171 -24.27 -4.45 -10.40
C VAL A 171 -23.77 -3.38 -9.42
N ASN A 172 -24.47 -3.25 -8.28
CA ASN A 172 -24.22 -2.22 -7.27
C ASN A 172 -23.34 -2.69 -6.09
N SER A 173 -22.77 -3.91 -6.15
CA SER A 173 -21.88 -4.45 -5.11
C SER A 173 -20.57 -4.95 -5.71
N PRO A 174 -19.61 -4.07 -6.02
CA PRO A 174 -18.41 -4.48 -6.73
C PRO A 174 -17.25 -4.78 -5.76
N LEU A 175 -17.41 -5.72 -4.82
CA LEU A 175 -16.31 -6.34 -4.03
C LEU A 175 -15.08 -5.42 -3.71
N TRP A 176 -15.28 -4.35 -2.93
CA TRP A 176 -14.22 -3.36 -2.63
C TRP A 176 -13.60 -3.54 -1.24
N LEU A 177 -12.28 -3.33 -1.15
CA LEU A 177 -11.46 -3.34 0.07
C LEU A 177 -11.97 -2.37 1.16
N ASP A 178 -12.40 -1.16 0.79
CA ASP A 178 -12.77 -0.08 1.71
C ASP A 178 -14.24 -0.12 2.17
N MET A 179 -15.08 -0.94 1.52
CA MET A 179 -16.50 -1.08 1.90
C MET A 179 -16.64 -1.57 3.36
N PHE A 180 -15.63 -2.28 3.87
CA PHE A 180 -15.60 -2.84 5.22
C PHE A 180 -15.33 -1.79 6.33
N LEU A 181 -14.38 -0.88 6.15
CA LEU A 181 -14.07 0.15 7.15
C LEU A 181 -15.19 1.20 7.27
N ALA A 182 -15.85 1.53 6.16
CA ALA A 182 -17.07 2.31 6.17
C ALA A 182 -18.23 1.54 6.84
N SER A 183 -18.36 0.21 6.57
CA SER A 183 -19.37 -0.65 7.21
C SER A 183 -19.30 -0.71 8.74
N MET A 184 -18.11 -0.51 9.33
CA MET A 184 -17.97 -0.43 10.79
C MET A 184 -18.73 0.76 11.40
N PHE A 185 -18.91 1.85 10.64
CA PHE A 185 -19.65 3.02 11.06
C PHE A 185 -21.08 3.06 10.47
N GLY A 186 -21.35 2.36 9.36
CA GLY A 186 -22.68 2.17 8.75
C GLY A 186 -22.57 1.48 7.38
N ASN A 187 -23.60 0.75 6.91
CA ASN A 187 -23.58 0.09 5.58
C ASN A 187 -23.16 1.07 4.47
N VAL A 188 -22.56 0.64 3.36
CA VAL A 188 -22.28 1.54 2.23
C VAL A 188 -23.32 1.30 1.15
N GLU A 189 -24.04 2.33 0.72
CA GLU A 189 -25.05 2.23 -0.35
C GLU A 189 -24.55 2.93 -1.61
N LEU A 190 -24.46 2.16 -2.69
CA LEU A 190 -24.06 2.60 -4.03
C LEU A 190 -25.27 2.62 -4.97
N SER A 191 -25.43 3.72 -5.70
CA SER A 191 -26.45 3.86 -6.74
C SER A 191 -25.82 4.22 -8.09
N PRO A 192 -26.02 3.41 -9.15
CA PRO A 192 -25.44 3.70 -10.46
C PRO A 192 -26.08 4.94 -11.09
N ILE A 193 -25.25 5.75 -11.74
CA ILE A 193 -25.64 6.97 -12.45
C ILE A 193 -25.55 6.71 -13.95
N ALA A 194 -26.52 7.17 -14.75
CA ALA A 194 -26.35 7.18 -16.20
C ALA A 194 -25.22 8.14 -16.57
N TYR A 195 -24.11 7.60 -17.08
CA TYR A 195 -22.95 8.37 -17.49
C TYR A 195 -22.48 7.94 -18.88
N SER A 196 -22.33 8.89 -19.79
CA SER A 196 -21.79 8.63 -21.12
C SER A 196 -21.01 9.84 -21.60
N VAL A 197 -19.91 9.61 -22.30
CA VAL A 197 -19.15 10.66 -22.96
C VAL A 197 -19.33 10.55 -24.47
N ALA A 198 -19.78 11.65 -25.08
CA ALA A 198 -20.08 11.69 -26.52
C ALA A 198 -18.83 11.83 -27.40
N ASP A 199 -17.76 12.43 -26.87
CA ASP A 199 -16.48 12.57 -27.56
C ASP A 199 -15.68 11.26 -27.43
N PRO A 200 -15.45 10.51 -28.52
CA PRO A 200 -14.73 9.25 -28.48
C PRO A 200 -13.24 9.42 -28.12
N SER A 201 -12.69 10.64 -28.23
CA SER A 201 -11.31 10.92 -27.84
C SER A 201 -11.16 11.17 -26.33
N HIS A 202 -12.27 11.30 -25.60
CA HIS A 202 -12.21 11.55 -24.17
C HIS A 202 -11.68 10.31 -23.41
N PRO A 203 -10.83 10.48 -22.38
CA PRO A 203 -10.31 9.38 -21.57
C PRO A 203 -11.37 8.52 -20.86
N ASP A 204 -12.62 8.95 -20.82
CA ASP A 204 -13.73 8.22 -20.17
C ASP A 204 -14.78 7.70 -21.14
N ALA A 205 -14.61 7.94 -22.45
CA ALA A 205 -15.45 7.27 -23.42
C ALA A 205 -15.21 5.75 -23.38
N PRO A 206 -16.25 4.93 -23.65
CA PRO A 206 -16.08 3.50 -23.87
C PRO A 206 -14.96 3.24 -24.88
N HIS A 207 -13.99 2.44 -24.48
CA HIS A 207 -12.77 2.23 -25.26
C HIS A 207 -12.63 0.76 -25.63
N PHE A 208 -12.46 0.47 -26.92
CA PHE A 208 -12.39 -0.89 -27.46
C PHE A 208 -11.14 -1.04 -28.32
N GLU A 209 -10.33 -2.05 -28.00
CA GLU A 209 -9.19 -2.51 -28.80
C GLU A 209 -9.43 -3.99 -29.12
N THR A 210 -10.37 -4.26 -30.02
CA THR A 210 -10.87 -5.61 -30.30
C THR A 210 -9.77 -6.55 -30.79
N ASP A 211 -8.79 -6.02 -31.54
CA ASP A 211 -7.64 -6.78 -32.05
C ASP A 211 -6.69 -7.22 -30.93
N GLU A 212 -6.66 -6.50 -29.81
CA GLU A 212 -5.90 -6.87 -28.60
C GLU A 212 -6.75 -7.63 -27.57
N GLY A 213 -8.03 -7.89 -27.87
CA GLY A 213 -8.95 -8.55 -26.95
C GLY A 213 -9.33 -7.69 -25.73
N TYR A 214 -9.21 -6.36 -25.83
CA TYR A 214 -9.36 -5.45 -24.69
C TYR A 214 -10.53 -4.47 -24.86
N PHE A 215 -11.18 -4.14 -23.74
CA PHE A 215 -12.01 -2.94 -23.64
C PHE A 215 -12.15 -2.44 -22.20
N ASP A 216 -12.47 -1.15 -22.04
CA ASP A 216 -12.84 -0.57 -20.74
C ASP A 216 -14.04 0.35 -20.82
N ILE A 217 -14.81 0.37 -19.74
CA ILE A 217 -16.03 1.16 -19.57
C ILE A 217 -15.91 1.99 -18.29
N THR A 218 -16.05 3.30 -18.40
CA THR A 218 -16.14 4.20 -17.24
C THR A 218 -17.59 4.33 -16.79
N SER A 219 -17.86 4.03 -15.52
CA SER A 219 -19.16 4.18 -14.85
C SER A 219 -19.07 5.17 -13.69
N ARG A 220 -20.18 5.83 -13.33
CA ARG A 220 -20.27 6.69 -12.13
C ARG A 220 -21.29 6.17 -11.15
N PHE A 221 -21.00 6.31 -9.86
CA PHE A 221 -21.87 5.91 -8.77
C PHE A 221 -22.04 7.05 -7.77
N TYR A 222 -23.26 7.20 -7.24
CA TYR A 222 -23.50 7.94 -6.01
C TYR A 222 -23.16 7.04 -4.83
N VAL A 223 -22.44 7.61 -3.87
CA VAL A 223 -22.09 7.02 -2.60
C VAL A 223 -22.91 7.75 -1.55
N ASN A 224 -23.93 7.06 -1.03
CA ASN A 224 -24.84 7.66 -0.09
C ASN A 224 -24.20 7.72 1.32
N PRO A 225 -24.37 8.83 2.04
CA PRO A 225 -24.05 8.90 3.46
C PRO A 225 -25.00 7.98 4.20
N THR A 226 -24.46 7.06 5.01
CA THR A 226 -25.28 6.08 5.70
C THR A 226 -25.47 6.40 7.16
N GLU A 227 -26.56 5.84 7.71
CA GLU A 227 -26.92 6.00 9.10
C GLU A 227 -25.93 5.25 9.99
N SER A 228 -25.55 5.87 11.12
CA SER A 228 -24.58 5.31 12.01
C SER A 228 -25.09 4.06 12.73
N SER A 229 -24.30 2.99 12.69
CA SER A 229 -24.55 1.78 13.49
C SER A 229 -24.33 2.00 15.00
N LEU A 230 -23.64 3.08 15.37
CA LEU A 230 -23.34 3.46 16.76
C LEU A 230 -24.39 4.39 17.36
N VAL A 231 -25.02 5.24 16.54
CA VAL A 231 -26.09 6.16 16.96
C VAL A 231 -27.18 6.19 15.89
N PRO A 232 -28.22 5.36 16.03
CA PRO A 232 -29.37 5.38 15.12
C PRO A 232 -29.98 6.78 15.01
N GLY A 233 -30.34 7.18 13.80
CA GLY A 233 -30.93 8.45 13.43
C GLY A 233 -29.94 9.53 12.97
N ILE A 234 -28.63 9.29 13.07
CA ILE A 234 -27.58 10.27 12.72
C ILE A 234 -26.69 9.73 11.59
N PRO A 235 -26.52 10.47 10.48
CA PRO A 235 -25.57 10.09 9.42
C PRO A 235 -24.12 10.03 9.92
N VAL A 236 -23.34 9.07 9.41
CA VAL A 236 -21.91 8.89 9.77
C VAL A 236 -21.10 10.16 9.52
N CYS A 237 -21.37 10.89 8.44
CA CYS A 237 -20.68 12.15 8.12
C CYS A 237 -20.90 13.23 9.19
N VAL A 238 -22.09 13.31 9.80
CA VAL A 238 -22.40 14.25 10.89
C VAL A 238 -21.64 13.85 12.15
N LEU A 239 -21.61 12.57 12.49
CA LEU A 239 -20.82 12.08 13.62
C LEU A 239 -19.31 12.35 13.44
N MET A 240 -18.80 12.12 12.23
CA MET A 240 -17.41 12.42 11.91
C MET A 240 -17.12 13.92 11.99
N GLY A 241 -18.02 14.78 11.51
CA GLY A 241 -17.92 16.24 11.68
C GLY A 241 -17.91 16.67 13.16
N ILE A 242 -18.82 16.12 13.98
CA ILE A 242 -18.92 16.38 15.43
C ILE A 242 -17.64 15.94 16.15
N TYR A 243 -17.08 14.78 15.78
CA TYR A 243 -15.89 14.22 16.43
C TYR A 243 -14.62 14.95 16.00
N THR A 244 -14.45 15.21 14.70
CA THR A 244 -13.24 15.84 14.16
C THR A 244 -13.22 17.36 14.31
N GLY A 245 -14.35 17.99 14.69
CA GLY A 245 -14.49 19.46 14.73
C GLY A 245 -14.42 20.12 13.34
N SER A 246 -14.46 19.32 12.27
CA SER A 246 -14.33 19.77 10.90
C SER A 246 -15.67 20.29 10.36
N ALA A 247 -15.68 21.54 9.89
CA ALA A 247 -16.81 22.16 9.19
C ALA A 247 -16.80 21.90 7.67
N SER A 248 -16.03 20.92 7.22
CA SER A 248 -15.78 20.61 5.79
C SER A 248 -16.19 19.17 5.44
N TYR A 249 -16.89 18.46 6.33
CA TYR A 249 -17.59 17.22 5.98
C TYR A 249 -18.89 17.55 5.25
N GLU A 250 -18.93 17.22 3.97
CA GLU A 250 -20.16 17.25 3.17
C GLU A 250 -20.99 15.99 3.51
N CYS A 251 -22.26 16.19 3.86
CA CYS A 251 -23.21 15.11 4.09
C CYS A 251 -24.13 14.87 2.88
N ASP A 252 -23.84 15.48 1.74
CA ASP A 252 -24.52 15.18 0.48
C ASP A 252 -24.00 13.87 -0.12
N GLN A 253 -24.75 13.33 -1.08
CA GLN A 253 -24.31 12.20 -1.88
C GLN A 253 -23.00 12.54 -2.60
N GLN A 254 -22.00 11.68 -2.46
CA GLN A 254 -20.70 11.87 -3.07
C GLN A 254 -20.60 11.05 -4.37
N GLU A 255 -19.76 11.47 -5.33
CA GLU A 255 -19.56 10.74 -6.58
C GLU A 255 -18.24 9.96 -6.58
N ALA A 256 -18.27 8.77 -7.17
CA ALA A 256 -17.08 7.97 -7.50
C ALA A 256 -17.12 7.56 -8.99
N THR A 257 -16.02 7.80 -9.69
CA THR A 257 -15.84 7.41 -11.09
C THR A 257 -14.97 6.16 -11.16
N ILE A 258 -15.51 5.12 -11.78
CA ILE A 258 -14.96 3.77 -11.76
C ILE A 258 -14.70 3.32 -13.19
N ARG A 259 -13.48 2.86 -13.48
CA ARG A 259 -13.16 2.19 -14.74
C ARG A 259 -13.20 0.68 -14.55
N SER A 260 -14.06 0.01 -15.29
CA SER A 260 -14.12 -1.44 -15.42
C SER A 260 -13.32 -1.85 -16.65
N SER A 261 -12.19 -2.53 -16.48
CA SER A 261 -11.34 -3.00 -17.58
C SER A 261 -11.44 -4.51 -17.76
N TYR A 262 -11.42 -4.95 -19.02
CA TYR A 262 -11.56 -6.34 -19.43
C TYR A 262 -10.47 -6.70 -20.46
N GLN A 263 -9.67 -7.72 -20.17
CA GLN A 263 -8.63 -8.22 -21.07
C GLN A 263 -8.87 -9.69 -21.36
N ARG A 264 -9.03 -10.08 -22.63
CA ARG A 264 -9.12 -11.49 -23.02
C ARG A 264 -7.86 -12.24 -22.54
N ILE A 265 -8.07 -13.38 -21.89
CA ILE A 265 -7.00 -14.27 -21.43
C ILE A 265 -6.45 -15.01 -22.66
N ASP A 266 -5.13 -14.97 -22.82
CA ASP A 266 -4.44 -15.79 -23.81
C ASP A 266 -4.45 -17.26 -23.34
N PRO A 267 -5.05 -18.20 -24.10
CA PRO A 267 -5.08 -19.61 -23.72
C PRO A 267 -3.67 -20.23 -23.66
N ASP A 268 -2.69 -19.64 -24.33
CA ASP A 268 -1.29 -20.09 -24.34
C ASP A 268 -0.43 -19.32 -23.32
N ALA A 269 -1.04 -18.51 -22.44
CA ALA A 269 -0.33 -17.75 -21.42
C ALA A 269 0.52 -18.67 -20.53
N ASP A 270 1.83 -18.40 -20.49
CA ASP A 270 2.80 -19.17 -19.72
C ASP A 270 3.25 -18.42 -18.47
N PHE A 271 2.94 -18.96 -17.29
CA PHE A 271 3.32 -18.42 -16.00
C PHE A 271 3.59 -19.55 -15.00
N GLU A 272 4.70 -19.45 -14.27
CA GLU A 272 5.06 -20.38 -13.19
C GLU A 272 4.59 -19.81 -11.84
N PRO A 273 3.44 -20.26 -11.27
CA PRO A 273 3.00 -19.86 -9.94
C PRO A 273 4.02 -20.25 -8.86
N LEU A 274 4.07 -19.45 -7.79
CA LEU A 274 4.82 -19.77 -6.58
C LEU A 274 3.83 -20.15 -5.48
N GLU A 275 3.74 -21.43 -5.16
CA GLU A 275 2.86 -21.91 -4.09
C GLU A 275 3.52 -21.76 -2.71
N LEU A 276 2.83 -21.05 -1.81
CA LEU A 276 3.24 -20.78 -0.43
C LEU A 276 2.37 -21.51 0.59
N THR A 277 1.53 -22.46 0.20
CA THR A 277 0.56 -23.16 1.07
C THR A 277 1.18 -23.67 2.37
N THR A 278 2.34 -24.31 2.28
CA THR A 278 3.04 -24.93 3.43
C THR A 278 4.12 -24.02 4.03
N ALA A 279 4.40 -22.88 3.41
CA ALA A 279 5.39 -21.93 3.89
C ALA A 279 4.81 -21.05 5.00
N PRO A 280 5.52 -20.82 6.12
CA PRO A 280 5.06 -19.86 7.10
C PRO A 280 5.25 -18.43 6.56
N ALA A 281 4.32 -17.53 6.91
CA ALA A 281 4.30 -16.16 6.40
C ALA A 281 5.50 -15.31 6.86
N ASP A 282 6.28 -15.79 7.83
CA ASP A 282 7.49 -15.12 8.32
C ASP A 282 8.71 -15.30 7.41
N VAL A 283 8.66 -16.22 6.44
CA VAL A 283 9.74 -16.34 5.44
C VAL A 283 9.73 -15.14 4.50
N VAL A 284 8.54 -14.77 4.01
CA VAL A 284 8.31 -13.56 3.21
C VAL A 284 6.86 -13.12 3.37
N GLY A 285 6.69 -11.87 3.78
CA GLY A 285 5.40 -11.20 3.89
C GLY A 285 4.81 -10.89 2.53
N ASN A 286 3.93 -11.75 2.05
CA ASN A 286 3.19 -11.58 0.80
C ASN A 286 1.69 -11.40 1.09
N PRO A 287 0.94 -10.59 0.34
CA PRO A 287 -0.50 -10.41 0.55
C PRO A 287 -1.32 -11.71 0.52
N ALA A 288 -0.82 -12.74 -0.15
CA ALA A 288 -1.35 -14.11 -0.11
C ALA A 288 -1.56 -14.64 1.31
N ALA A 289 -0.71 -14.22 2.26
CA ALA A 289 -0.76 -14.67 3.65
C ALA A 289 -1.87 -14.01 4.48
N ILE A 290 -2.60 -13.03 3.93
CA ILE A 290 -3.74 -12.42 4.61
C ILE A 290 -4.91 -13.41 4.62
N THR A 291 -5.13 -14.06 5.77
CA THR A 291 -6.21 -15.04 5.96
C THR A 291 -7.18 -14.60 7.05
N GLY A 292 -8.49 -14.71 6.80
CA GLY A 292 -9.54 -14.49 7.80
C GLY A 292 -10.94 -14.70 7.22
N SER A 293 -11.90 -15.20 8.01
CA SER A 293 -13.29 -15.44 7.56
C SER A 293 -14.03 -14.17 7.15
N LEU A 294 -13.58 -13.00 7.64
CA LEU A 294 -14.07 -11.67 7.26
C LEU A 294 -13.43 -11.13 5.97
N LEU A 295 -12.45 -11.86 5.40
CA LEU A 295 -11.62 -11.43 4.26
C LEU A 295 -11.77 -12.38 3.06
N VAL A 296 -12.87 -13.15 3.00
CA VAL A 296 -13.20 -14.01 1.85
C VAL A 296 -13.47 -13.12 0.63
N GLY A 297 -12.68 -13.28 -0.43
CA GLY A 297 -12.68 -12.39 -1.62
C GLY A 297 -11.82 -11.12 -1.52
N TYR A 298 -11.12 -10.87 -0.39
CA TYR A 298 -10.34 -9.63 -0.11
C TYR A 298 -8.89 -9.68 -0.63
N SER A 299 -8.19 -10.80 -0.45
CA SER A 299 -6.76 -11.00 -0.75
C SER A 299 -6.50 -12.32 -1.50
N HIS A 300 -7.52 -12.89 -2.15
CA HIS A 300 -7.55 -14.31 -2.50
C HIS A 300 -6.53 -14.71 -3.56
N SER A 301 -5.37 -15.18 -3.10
CA SER A 301 -4.63 -16.26 -3.75
C SER A 301 -4.80 -17.61 -3.04
N GLY A 302 -5.57 -17.63 -1.94
CA GLY A 302 -5.97 -18.83 -1.21
C GLY A 302 -7.19 -19.51 -1.85
N LYS A 303 -6.99 -20.59 -2.59
CA LYS A 303 -8.06 -21.42 -3.16
C LYS A 303 -8.41 -22.54 -2.17
N GLN A 304 -9.62 -22.47 -1.61
CA GLN A 304 -10.15 -23.51 -0.72
C GLN A 304 -10.88 -24.57 -1.55
N GLY A 305 -10.51 -25.84 -1.42
CA GLY A 305 -11.29 -26.94 -2.00
C GLY A 305 -12.25 -27.57 -1.00
N TRP A 306 -13.28 -28.21 -1.52
CA TRP A 306 -14.31 -28.91 -0.75
C TRP A 306 -14.32 -30.40 -1.07
N ASP A 307 -14.25 -31.21 -0.02
CA ASP A 307 -14.45 -32.65 -0.02
C ASP A 307 -15.85 -33.00 0.52
N GLU A 308 -16.54 -33.96 -0.12
CA GLU A 308 -17.91 -34.33 0.26
C GLU A 308 -17.98 -34.97 1.67
N GLY A 309 -16.95 -35.70 2.08
CA GLY A 309 -16.89 -36.39 3.38
C GLY A 309 -16.38 -35.51 4.52
N TYR A 310 -15.49 -34.56 4.21
CA TYR A 310 -14.74 -33.79 5.21
C TYR A 310 -14.94 -32.27 5.15
N GLY A 311 -15.61 -31.74 4.12
CA GLY A 311 -15.80 -30.31 3.91
C GLY A 311 -14.53 -29.62 3.40
N PHE A 312 -14.20 -28.44 3.94
CA PHE A 312 -12.95 -27.76 3.59
C PHE A 312 -11.75 -28.45 4.22
N THR A 313 -10.75 -28.83 3.44
CA THR A 313 -9.56 -29.56 3.92
C THR A 313 -8.27 -28.80 3.58
N ASP A 314 -7.27 -28.92 4.46
CA ASP A 314 -5.94 -28.33 4.23
C ASP A 314 -5.26 -28.94 2.99
N GLU A 315 -5.56 -30.20 2.65
CA GLU A 315 -5.02 -30.89 1.47
C GLU A 315 -5.46 -30.24 0.15
N LEU A 316 -6.67 -29.68 0.11
CA LEU A 316 -7.22 -29.00 -1.08
C LEU A 316 -7.04 -27.48 -1.02
N TYR A 317 -6.36 -26.97 0.00
CA TYR A 317 -6.06 -25.54 0.13
C TYR A 317 -4.77 -25.23 -0.64
N HIS A 318 -4.82 -24.22 -1.50
CA HIS A 318 -3.65 -23.71 -2.22
C HIS A 318 -3.49 -22.22 -1.97
N ARG A 319 -2.28 -21.72 -1.79
CA ARG A 319 -1.99 -20.30 -1.60
C ARG A 319 -0.87 -19.85 -2.52
N PHE A 320 -1.17 -19.06 -3.54
CA PHE A 320 -0.15 -18.58 -4.49
C PHE A 320 0.42 -17.21 -4.10
N ALA A 321 1.73 -17.01 -4.24
CA ALA A 321 2.34 -15.71 -4.03
C ALA A 321 1.89 -14.72 -5.11
N HIS A 322 1.60 -13.49 -4.73
CA HIS A 322 1.37 -12.42 -5.69
C HIS A 322 2.71 -11.99 -6.28
N VAL A 323 2.96 -12.27 -7.57
CA VAL A 323 4.21 -11.90 -8.28
C VAL A 323 3.95 -11.57 -9.75
N HIS A 324 4.80 -10.73 -10.34
CA HIS A 324 4.77 -10.50 -11.79
C HIS A 324 5.38 -11.66 -12.59
N ASN A 325 4.88 -11.87 -13.80
CA ASN A 325 5.51 -12.74 -14.79
C ASN A 325 6.70 -12.04 -15.46
N ILE A 326 7.90 -12.32 -14.97
CA ILE A 326 9.16 -11.72 -15.44
C ILE A 326 9.89 -12.57 -16.49
N TRP A 327 9.29 -13.66 -16.98
CA TRP A 327 9.91 -14.58 -17.93
C TRP A 327 9.13 -14.61 -19.24
N GLN A 328 9.83 -14.65 -20.37
CA GLN A 328 9.18 -14.82 -21.68
C GLN A 328 8.59 -16.23 -21.83
N GLN A 329 9.26 -17.21 -21.23
CA GLN A 329 8.85 -18.60 -21.18
C GLN A 329 9.37 -19.20 -19.86
N SER A 330 8.46 -19.77 -19.09
CA SER A 330 8.74 -20.47 -17.83
C SER A 330 8.68 -21.98 -17.99
N HIS A 331 7.87 -22.51 -18.92
CA HIS A 331 7.66 -23.95 -19.10
C HIS A 331 8.12 -24.49 -20.45
N LEU A 332 8.58 -25.73 -20.43
CA LEU A 332 8.78 -26.59 -21.60
C LEU A 332 7.42 -27.15 -22.07
N ASP A 333 7.38 -27.62 -23.31
CA ASP A 333 6.29 -28.48 -23.81
C ASP A 333 6.54 -29.94 -23.39
N ALA A 334 6.61 -30.17 -22.08
CA ALA A 334 6.84 -31.48 -21.48
C ALA A 334 6.03 -31.59 -20.18
N ALA A 335 5.21 -32.63 -20.10
CA ALA A 335 4.34 -32.87 -18.94
C ALA A 335 5.09 -33.56 -17.80
N CYS A 336 4.72 -33.25 -16.57
CA CYS A 336 5.27 -33.87 -15.37
C CYS A 336 4.22 -33.91 -14.26
N THR A 337 4.41 -34.81 -13.28
CA THR A 337 3.47 -34.97 -12.15
C THR A 337 4.17 -34.96 -10.79
N SER A 338 5.49 -34.83 -10.75
CA SER A 338 6.27 -34.90 -9.52
C SER A 338 7.58 -34.12 -9.67
N ASN A 339 7.95 -33.37 -8.63
CA ASN A 339 9.22 -32.65 -8.55
C ASN A 339 10.30 -33.43 -7.78
N ASN A 340 10.27 -34.76 -7.84
CA ASN A 340 11.28 -35.60 -7.18
C ASN A 340 12.62 -35.52 -7.93
N ASP A 341 13.70 -35.47 -7.16
CA ASP A 341 15.10 -35.48 -7.61
C ASP A 341 15.82 -36.56 -6.78
N SER A 342 15.77 -37.81 -7.25
CA SER A 342 16.19 -38.98 -6.49
C SER A 342 17.71 -39.17 -6.46
N ASP A 343 18.39 -38.75 -7.53
CA ASP A 343 19.86 -38.80 -7.63
C ASP A 343 20.52 -37.50 -7.12
N ASN A 344 19.70 -36.52 -6.72
CA ASN A 344 20.12 -35.24 -6.15
C ASN A 344 21.06 -34.53 -7.12
N ASP A 345 20.73 -34.51 -8.42
CA ASP A 345 21.48 -33.80 -9.46
C ASP A 345 21.04 -32.35 -9.67
N GLY A 346 19.99 -31.92 -8.96
CA GLY A 346 19.41 -30.58 -9.03
C GLY A 346 18.34 -30.43 -10.11
N THR A 347 18.07 -31.47 -10.90
CA THR A 347 17.02 -31.56 -11.91
C THR A 347 15.96 -32.55 -11.44
N ALA A 348 14.68 -32.24 -11.63
CA ALA A 348 13.64 -33.23 -11.33
C ALA A 348 13.75 -34.41 -12.31
N ASP A 349 13.65 -35.65 -11.81
CA ASP A 349 13.79 -36.88 -12.60
C ASP A 349 12.83 -36.89 -13.79
N ALA A 350 11.59 -36.41 -13.57
CA ALA A 350 10.56 -36.30 -14.61
C ALA A 350 10.86 -35.24 -15.68
N CYS A 351 11.76 -34.31 -15.38
CA CYS A 351 12.14 -33.18 -16.22
C CYS A 351 13.59 -33.24 -16.72
N HIS A 352 14.28 -34.34 -16.44
CA HIS A 352 15.64 -34.55 -16.91
C HIS A 352 15.70 -34.56 -18.45
N PRO A 353 16.77 -34.01 -19.08
CA PRO A 353 16.92 -33.98 -20.54
C PRO A 353 16.75 -35.32 -21.26
N SER A 354 17.08 -36.44 -20.63
CA SER A 354 16.85 -37.78 -21.20
C SER A 354 15.36 -38.13 -21.35
N VAL A 355 14.48 -37.46 -20.60
CA VAL A 355 13.02 -37.61 -20.64
C VAL A 355 12.40 -36.56 -21.55
N THR A 356 12.79 -35.29 -21.38
CA THR A 356 12.17 -34.15 -22.08
C THR A 356 12.77 -33.87 -23.46
N GLY A 357 13.99 -34.35 -23.73
CA GLY A 357 14.76 -34.02 -24.92
C GLY A 357 15.34 -32.59 -24.93
N TYR A 358 15.22 -31.85 -23.82
CA TYR A 358 15.72 -30.48 -23.72
C TYR A 358 17.26 -30.42 -23.81
N SER A 359 17.80 -29.56 -24.67
CA SER A 359 19.24 -29.47 -24.94
C SER A 359 19.96 -28.31 -24.23
N GLY A 360 19.25 -27.57 -23.37
CA GLY A 360 19.82 -26.45 -22.62
C GLY A 360 20.57 -26.89 -21.37
N SER A 361 20.64 -25.99 -20.40
CA SER A 361 21.19 -26.23 -19.07
C SER A 361 20.41 -27.31 -18.31
N LEU A 362 21.05 -27.90 -17.30
CA LEU A 362 20.36 -28.71 -16.29
C LEU A 362 19.66 -27.80 -15.26
N GLY A 363 18.78 -28.37 -14.44
CA GLY A 363 18.10 -27.67 -13.35
C GLY A 363 16.58 -27.56 -13.47
N SER A 364 16.01 -28.07 -14.58
CA SER A 364 14.55 -28.10 -14.79
C SER A 364 13.82 -28.76 -13.62
N GLN A 365 12.73 -28.12 -13.17
CA GLN A 365 11.86 -28.60 -12.10
C GLN A 365 10.49 -28.93 -12.68
N CYS A 366 9.70 -29.74 -11.98
CA CYS A 366 8.28 -29.90 -12.27
C CYS A 366 7.46 -28.85 -11.52
N ASP A 367 6.76 -27.99 -12.26
CA ASP A 367 5.65 -27.24 -11.68
C ASP A 367 4.47 -28.20 -11.55
N VAL A 368 4.26 -28.67 -10.32
CA VAL A 368 3.24 -29.69 -10.02
C VAL A 368 1.81 -29.17 -10.16
N PHE A 369 1.60 -27.85 -10.11
CA PHE A 369 0.28 -27.25 -10.26
C PHE A 369 -0.11 -27.15 -11.73
N THR A 370 0.81 -26.68 -12.58
CA THR A 370 0.58 -26.61 -14.04
C THR A 370 0.87 -27.94 -14.76
N GLN A 371 1.50 -28.90 -14.08
CA GLN A 371 1.92 -30.21 -14.58
C GLN A 371 2.90 -30.14 -15.77
N ARG A 372 3.79 -29.13 -15.77
CA ARG A 372 4.76 -28.90 -16.83
C ARG A 372 6.18 -28.75 -16.28
N CYS A 373 7.15 -29.26 -17.02
CA CYS A 373 8.56 -29.04 -16.70
C CYS A 373 8.97 -27.60 -16.97
N THR A 374 9.78 -27.01 -16.11
CA THR A 374 10.23 -25.62 -16.22
C THR A 374 11.46 -25.49 -17.12
N VAL A 375 11.62 -24.35 -17.78
CA VAL A 375 12.90 -23.95 -18.38
C VAL A 375 13.86 -23.60 -17.23
N PRO A 376 15.12 -24.09 -17.22
CA PRO A 376 16.11 -23.68 -16.23
C PRO A 376 16.33 -22.16 -16.22
N TYR A 377 16.50 -21.55 -15.05
CA TYR A 377 16.68 -20.10 -14.89
C TYR A 377 17.84 -19.51 -15.70
N ARG A 378 18.90 -20.30 -15.91
CA ARG A 378 20.05 -19.90 -16.74
C ARG A 378 19.70 -19.73 -18.23
N ASP A 379 18.67 -20.42 -18.69
CA ASP A 379 18.22 -20.39 -20.09
C ASP A 379 17.01 -19.48 -20.30
N ARG A 380 16.31 -19.07 -19.23
CA ARG A 380 15.17 -18.18 -19.32
C ARG A 380 15.56 -16.76 -19.76
N GLN A 381 14.75 -16.22 -20.66
CA GLN A 381 14.83 -14.84 -21.13
C GLN A 381 13.91 -13.94 -20.29
N ILE A 382 14.44 -12.82 -19.83
CA ILE A 382 13.67 -11.85 -19.04
C ILE A 382 12.59 -11.19 -19.91
N LYS A 383 11.39 -11.06 -19.34
CA LYS A 383 10.28 -10.27 -19.85
C LYS A 383 10.17 -9.00 -18.99
N PRO A 384 10.59 -7.83 -19.51
CA PRO A 384 10.49 -6.59 -18.75
C PRO A 384 9.05 -6.26 -18.39
N VAL A 385 8.83 -5.78 -17.18
CA VAL A 385 7.54 -5.30 -16.67
C VAL A 385 7.55 -3.77 -16.70
N GLY A 386 6.64 -3.19 -17.48
CA GLY A 386 6.50 -1.73 -17.60
C GLY A 386 5.65 -1.14 -16.47
N TYR A 387 6.07 0.02 -15.96
CA TYR A 387 5.33 0.86 -15.03
C TYR A 387 5.11 2.25 -15.63
N TRP A 388 3.87 2.55 -16.03
CA TRP A 388 3.51 3.82 -16.65
C TRP A 388 3.26 4.89 -15.59
N VAL A 389 3.69 6.13 -15.86
CA VAL A 389 3.19 7.28 -15.12
C VAL A 389 1.78 7.67 -15.59
N ASN A 390 0.98 8.34 -14.75
CA ASN A 390 -0.28 8.93 -15.22
C ASN A 390 -0.07 10.34 -15.81
N SER A 391 -1.08 10.87 -16.49
CA SER A 391 -1.06 12.21 -17.08
C SER A 391 -0.85 13.33 -16.05
N GLU A 392 -1.24 13.09 -14.80
CA GLU A 392 -1.12 14.06 -13.71
C GLU A 392 0.26 14.02 -13.03
N MET A 393 1.15 13.10 -13.42
CA MET A 393 2.49 13.01 -12.86
C MET A 393 3.28 14.31 -13.13
N PRO A 394 3.71 15.03 -12.09
CA PRO A 394 4.44 16.28 -12.26
C PRO A 394 5.76 16.08 -13.04
N ALA A 395 6.08 17.00 -13.95
CA ALA A 395 7.29 16.92 -14.76
C ALA A 395 8.57 17.03 -13.91
N ASP A 396 8.53 17.71 -12.76
CA ASP A 396 9.65 17.83 -11.83
C ASP A 396 9.91 16.55 -11.00
N LEU A 397 9.02 15.56 -11.08
CA LEU A 397 9.21 14.22 -10.52
C LEU A 397 9.62 13.18 -11.58
N GLN A 398 9.70 13.58 -12.84
CA GLN A 398 10.15 12.76 -13.96
C GLN A 398 11.59 13.13 -14.34
N ASP A 399 12.16 12.40 -15.29
CA ASP A 399 13.50 12.63 -15.80
C ASP A 399 13.66 14.01 -16.47
N GLU A 400 14.84 14.59 -16.31
CA GLU A 400 15.18 15.84 -16.99
C GLU A 400 15.54 15.53 -18.44
N VAL A 401 14.94 16.26 -19.38
CA VAL A 401 15.20 16.13 -20.81
C VAL A 401 15.78 17.42 -21.39
N ASP A 402 16.61 17.29 -22.43
CA ASP A 402 17.12 18.44 -23.16
C ASP A 402 16.07 19.08 -24.08
N ASN A 403 16.43 20.18 -24.74
CA ASN A 403 15.55 20.86 -25.70
C ASN A 403 15.14 20.01 -26.91
N HIS A 404 15.74 18.82 -27.08
CA HIS A 404 15.42 17.84 -28.11
C HIS A 404 14.64 16.62 -27.56
N GLY A 405 14.27 16.64 -26.28
CA GLY A 405 13.53 15.56 -25.62
C GLY A 405 14.37 14.33 -25.31
N LYS A 406 15.71 14.45 -25.22
CA LYS A 406 16.62 13.37 -24.82
C LYS A 406 16.89 13.41 -23.31
N PRO A 407 16.91 12.27 -22.60
CA PRO A 407 17.18 12.26 -21.16
C PRO A 407 18.59 12.76 -20.83
N ILE A 408 18.66 13.68 -19.88
CA ILE A 408 19.88 14.26 -19.29
C ILE A 408 20.18 13.59 -17.95
N ALA A 409 19.18 13.50 -17.08
CA ALA A 409 19.30 13.00 -15.72
C ALA A 409 18.06 12.22 -15.29
N ARG A 410 18.28 11.16 -14.51
CA ARG A 410 17.20 10.32 -13.97
C ARG A 410 16.36 11.13 -12.99
N GLY A 411 15.04 11.10 -13.15
CA GLY A 411 14.10 11.73 -12.25
C GLY A 411 13.76 10.88 -11.04
N ALA A 412 12.89 11.42 -10.18
CA ALA A 412 12.51 10.76 -8.95
C ALA A 412 11.72 9.46 -9.19
N THR A 413 10.83 9.47 -10.18
CA THR A 413 9.99 8.31 -10.54
C THR A 413 10.81 7.21 -11.17
N GLU A 414 11.74 7.56 -12.06
CA GLU A 414 12.65 6.61 -12.70
C GLU A 414 13.62 6.01 -11.68
N ASP A 415 14.05 6.79 -10.67
CA ASP A 415 14.93 6.28 -9.61
C ASP A 415 14.25 5.26 -8.68
N VAL A 416 12.95 5.43 -8.41
CA VAL A 416 12.17 4.46 -7.63
C VAL A 416 12.09 3.12 -8.35
N ILE A 417 11.70 3.12 -9.63
CA ILE A 417 11.63 1.88 -10.42
C ILE A 417 13.01 1.29 -10.65
N PHE A 418 14.03 2.12 -10.91
CA PHE A 418 15.41 1.66 -11.07
C PHE A 418 15.92 0.95 -9.81
N SER A 419 15.62 1.47 -8.62
CA SER A 419 16.06 0.87 -7.36
C SER A 419 15.45 -0.52 -7.14
N TRP A 420 14.15 -0.68 -7.42
CA TRP A 420 13.51 -2.00 -7.41
C TRP A 420 14.05 -2.93 -8.50
N ASN A 421 14.33 -2.41 -9.69
CA ASN A 421 14.96 -3.16 -10.79
C ASN A 421 16.32 -3.72 -10.37
N GLN A 422 17.16 -2.95 -9.66
CA GLN A 422 18.46 -3.43 -9.16
C GLN A 422 18.30 -4.66 -8.25
N LEU A 423 17.31 -4.67 -7.35
CA LEU A 423 17.05 -5.81 -6.47
C LEU A 423 16.49 -7.01 -7.24
N LEU A 424 15.63 -6.80 -8.24
CA LEU A 424 15.10 -7.87 -9.08
C LEU A 424 16.15 -8.49 -10.01
N GLN A 425 17.06 -7.68 -10.55
CA GLN A 425 18.21 -8.19 -11.31
C GLN A 425 19.13 -9.04 -10.42
N ASN A 426 19.31 -8.64 -9.15
CA ASN A 426 20.00 -9.46 -8.15
C ASN A 426 19.26 -10.77 -7.89
N ALA A 427 17.94 -10.75 -7.72
CA ALA A 427 17.13 -11.96 -7.53
C ALA A 427 17.24 -12.95 -8.70
N VAL A 428 17.18 -12.45 -9.95
CA VAL A 428 17.42 -13.26 -11.15
C VAL A 428 18.85 -13.81 -11.18
N GLY A 429 19.83 -12.97 -10.80
CA GLY A 429 21.23 -13.37 -10.70
C GLY A 429 21.44 -14.52 -9.71
N HIS A 430 20.89 -14.40 -8.49
CA HIS A 430 20.99 -15.42 -7.46
C HIS A 430 20.26 -16.71 -7.85
N ALA A 431 19.11 -16.63 -8.53
CA ALA A 431 18.43 -17.82 -9.06
C ALA A 431 19.33 -18.62 -10.02
N ARG A 432 20.00 -17.92 -10.95
CA ARG A 432 20.94 -18.51 -11.91
C ARG A 432 22.20 -19.05 -11.25
N GLU A 433 22.76 -18.34 -10.27
CA GLU A 433 23.91 -18.80 -9.49
C GLU A 433 23.58 -20.09 -8.72
N VAL A 434 22.45 -20.08 -7.99
CA VAL A 434 22.00 -21.21 -7.19
C VAL A 434 21.71 -22.42 -8.08
N GLU A 435 21.04 -22.24 -9.23
CA GLU A 435 20.80 -23.32 -10.18
C GLU A 435 22.12 -23.91 -10.74
N CYS A 436 23.09 -23.06 -11.06
CA CYS A 436 24.43 -23.50 -11.47
C CYS A 436 25.08 -24.39 -10.40
N ARG A 437 25.01 -23.97 -9.13
CA ARG A 437 25.55 -24.75 -7.99
C ARG A 437 24.81 -26.06 -7.78
N ARG A 438 23.47 -26.03 -7.82
CA ARG A 438 22.62 -27.23 -7.68
C ARG A 438 22.94 -28.27 -8.75
N THR A 439 23.31 -27.84 -9.94
CA THR A 439 23.62 -28.74 -11.07
C THR A 439 25.10 -29.11 -11.18
N GLY A 440 25.89 -28.91 -10.11
CA GLY A 440 27.27 -29.39 -10.00
C GLY A 440 28.36 -28.36 -10.27
N GLY A 441 28.02 -27.08 -10.43
CA GLY A 441 28.98 -26.00 -10.55
C GLY A 441 29.60 -25.57 -9.21
N GLU A 442 30.86 -25.13 -9.24
CA GLU A 442 31.56 -24.61 -8.06
C GLU A 442 31.07 -23.20 -7.69
N ARG A 443 30.88 -22.92 -6.39
CA ARG A 443 30.30 -21.65 -5.87
C ARG A 443 30.88 -20.41 -6.55
N ARG A 444 32.21 -20.24 -6.49
CA ARG A 444 32.88 -19.06 -7.06
C ARG A 444 32.74 -18.96 -8.58
N GLN A 445 32.78 -20.09 -9.29
CA GLN A 445 32.64 -20.09 -10.75
C GLN A 445 31.23 -19.72 -11.17
N CYS A 446 30.22 -20.24 -10.47
CA CYS A 446 28.82 -19.89 -10.69
C CYS A 446 28.56 -18.40 -10.39
N HIS A 447 29.10 -17.88 -9.29
CA HIS A 447 28.97 -16.47 -8.94
C HIS A 447 29.65 -15.57 -10.00
N ASP A 448 30.92 -15.83 -10.34
CA ASP A 448 31.69 -15.05 -11.32
C ASP A 448 31.08 -15.10 -12.73
N ALA A 449 30.27 -16.13 -13.04
CA ALA A 449 29.55 -16.26 -14.30
C ALA A 449 28.32 -15.35 -14.40
N VAL A 450 27.71 -14.99 -13.27
CA VAL A 450 26.46 -14.21 -13.23
C VAL A 450 26.67 -12.79 -12.73
N PHE A 451 27.63 -12.57 -11.82
CA PHE A 451 27.97 -11.27 -11.25
C PHE A 451 29.35 -10.81 -11.70
N ALA A 452 29.47 -9.50 -11.92
CA ALA A 452 30.73 -8.84 -12.26
C ALA A 452 31.58 -8.66 -10.99
N ALA A 453 32.90 -8.55 -11.16
CA ALA A 453 33.76 -8.24 -10.04
C ALA A 453 33.45 -6.84 -9.48
N GLY A 454 33.18 -6.78 -8.17
CA GLY A 454 32.92 -5.55 -7.43
C GLY A 454 31.45 -5.15 -7.38
N ASP A 455 31.05 -4.62 -6.23
CA ASP A 455 29.66 -4.29 -5.91
C ASP A 455 29.26 -2.91 -6.44
N GLN A 456 27.95 -2.73 -6.63
CA GLN A 456 27.34 -1.44 -6.98
C GLN A 456 26.52 -0.91 -5.79
N MET A 457 26.32 0.41 -5.73
CA MET A 457 25.41 0.99 -4.74
C MET A 457 23.95 0.83 -5.19
N LEU A 458 23.08 0.38 -4.28
CA LEU A 458 21.64 0.47 -4.44
C LEU A 458 21.20 1.94 -4.40
N SER A 459 20.57 2.41 -5.48
CA SER A 459 20.34 3.84 -5.73
C SER A 459 19.53 4.50 -4.60
N TYR A 460 18.36 3.94 -4.27
CA TYR A 460 17.54 4.37 -3.14
C TYR A 460 17.66 3.39 -1.97
N GLY A 461 18.74 3.52 -1.20
CA GLY A 461 19.07 2.72 -0.02
C GLY A 461 20.54 2.88 0.40
N ALA A 462 21.39 3.25 -0.57
CA ALA A 462 22.78 3.70 -0.39
C ALA A 462 23.70 2.68 0.30
N TYR A 463 23.53 1.39 0.01
CA TYR A 463 24.43 0.31 0.43
C TYR A 463 24.85 -0.57 -0.76
N LEU A 464 25.88 -1.39 -0.58
CA LEU A 464 26.42 -2.23 -1.65
C LEU A 464 25.60 -3.50 -1.86
N ILE A 465 25.33 -3.81 -3.12
CA ILE A 465 24.70 -5.04 -3.62
C ILE A 465 25.55 -5.62 -4.76
N ASP A 466 25.38 -6.89 -5.07
CA ASP A 466 26.06 -7.51 -6.19
C ASP A 466 25.69 -6.81 -7.51
N LYS A 467 26.61 -6.93 -8.47
CA LYS A 467 26.47 -6.33 -9.80
C LYS A 467 26.22 -7.39 -10.87
N PRO A 468 24.97 -7.66 -11.26
CA PRO A 468 24.65 -8.61 -12.32
C PRO A 468 25.39 -8.27 -13.63
N ARG A 469 25.84 -9.31 -14.35
CA ARG A 469 26.42 -9.18 -15.71
C ARG A 469 25.36 -9.01 -16.78
N ASP A 470 24.20 -9.65 -16.58
CA ASP A 470 23.04 -9.46 -17.42
C ASP A 470 22.42 -8.09 -17.09
N ALA A 471 22.56 -7.15 -18.01
CA ALA A 471 22.06 -5.78 -17.87
C ALA A 471 20.60 -5.63 -18.32
N SER A 472 19.90 -6.73 -18.63
CA SER A 472 18.50 -6.68 -19.03
C SER A 472 17.63 -6.17 -17.89
N ASP A 473 16.77 -5.21 -18.18
CA ASP A 473 15.85 -4.67 -17.17
C ASP A 473 14.70 -5.65 -16.90
N VAL A 474 14.45 -5.91 -15.61
CA VAL A 474 13.28 -6.64 -15.14
C VAL A 474 12.10 -5.69 -14.98
N LEU A 475 12.34 -4.48 -14.44
CA LEU A 475 11.36 -3.39 -14.36
C LEU A 475 11.83 -2.16 -15.13
N VAL A 476 10.88 -1.48 -15.78
CA VAL A 476 11.16 -0.24 -16.49
C VAL A 476 10.07 0.81 -16.25
N THR A 477 10.47 2.08 -16.17
CA THR A 477 9.53 3.20 -16.21
C THR A 477 9.08 3.45 -17.65
N CYS A 478 7.79 3.70 -17.81
CA CYS A 478 7.15 4.09 -19.05
C CYS A 478 6.53 5.49 -18.90
N HIS A 479 6.86 6.41 -19.78
CA HIS A 479 6.26 7.74 -19.74
C HIS A 479 4.86 7.73 -20.35
N ASN A 480 4.09 8.77 -20.04
CA ASN A 480 2.73 8.91 -20.52
C ASN A 480 2.45 10.39 -20.90
N PRO A 481 2.44 10.73 -22.20
CA PRO A 481 2.61 9.85 -23.35
C PRO A 481 4.00 9.19 -23.43
N VAL A 482 4.05 8.01 -24.04
CA VAL A 482 5.30 7.25 -24.27
C VAL A 482 6.28 8.08 -25.10
N ARG A 483 7.53 8.16 -24.63
CA ARG A 483 8.60 8.95 -25.24
C ARG A 483 9.44 8.11 -26.20
N GLY A 484 10.19 8.77 -27.09
CA GLY A 484 10.96 8.10 -28.14
C GLY A 484 12.11 7.20 -27.66
N TYR A 485 12.56 7.39 -26.42
CA TYR A 485 13.61 6.60 -25.79
C TYR A 485 13.08 5.58 -24.77
N ASP A 486 11.75 5.52 -24.58
CA ASP A 486 11.15 4.54 -23.68
C ASP A 486 11.35 3.12 -24.23
N PRO A 487 11.50 2.11 -23.36
CA PRO A 487 11.57 0.72 -23.78
C PRO A 487 10.36 0.29 -24.59
N LYS A 488 10.54 -0.66 -25.51
CA LYS A 488 9.46 -1.14 -26.41
C LYS A 488 8.23 -1.68 -25.67
N VAL A 489 8.40 -2.20 -24.45
CA VAL A 489 7.29 -2.68 -23.61
C VAL A 489 6.29 -1.56 -23.27
N CYS A 490 6.72 -0.30 -23.31
CA CYS A 490 5.89 0.87 -23.02
C CYS A 490 4.84 1.14 -24.11
N GLY A 491 5.02 0.61 -25.32
CA GLY A 491 4.15 0.83 -26.47
C GLY A 491 4.75 1.78 -27.51
N ALA A 492 3.94 2.18 -28.48
CA ALA A 492 4.35 3.12 -29.53
C ALA A 492 4.54 4.54 -28.95
N VAL A 493 5.46 5.32 -29.52
CA VAL A 493 5.68 6.72 -29.14
C VAL A 493 4.36 7.51 -29.27
N GLY A 494 4.02 8.26 -28.23
CA GLY A 494 2.76 9.01 -28.14
C GLY A 494 1.57 8.20 -27.61
N TYR A 495 1.71 6.88 -27.39
CA TYR A 495 0.69 6.09 -26.70
C TYR A 495 0.44 6.64 -25.29
N GLN A 496 -0.83 6.65 -24.87
CA GLN A 496 -1.23 7.11 -23.54
C GLN A 496 -1.88 5.99 -22.75
N ALA A 497 -1.27 5.59 -21.64
CA ALA A 497 -1.84 4.60 -20.75
C ALA A 497 -3.00 5.21 -19.94
N ARG A 498 -4.11 4.46 -19.82
CA ARG A 498 -5.32 4.88 -19.10
C ARG A 498 -5.27 4.38 -17.67
N LEU A 499 -5.48 5.26 -16.68
CA LEU A 499 -5.53 4.86 -15.27
C LEU A 499 -6.58 3.77 -15.03
N GLY A 500 -6.22 2.64 -14.42
CA GLY A 500 -7.12 1.50 -14.22
C GLY A 500 -7.19 0.48 -15.36
N ASP A 501 -6.49 0.69 -16.49
CA ASP A 501 -6.27 -0.35 -17.52
C ASP A 501 -5.55 -1.56 -16.89
N ILE A 502 -6.18 -2.75 -16.96
CA ILE A 502 -5.66 -3.98 -16.34
C ILE A 502 -4.40 -4.51 -17.02
N ARG A 503 -4.11 -4.08 -18.25
CA ARG A 503 -2.90 -4.49 -18.99
C ARG A 503 -1.65 -3.73 -18.56
N ARG A 504 -1.81 -2.61 -17.83
CA ARG A 504 -0.74 -1.63 -17.57
C ARG A 504 -0.55 -1.47 -16.07
N ASN A 505 0.69 -1.60 -15.59
CA ASN A 505 1.01 -1.25 -14.21
C ASN A 505 1.27 0.26 -14.13
N ILE A 506 0.76 0.96 -13.12
CA ILE A 506 0.79 2.43 -13.12
C ILE A 506 1.34 2.99 -11.80
N VAL A 507 2.37 3.82 -11.87
CA VAL A 507 2.78 4.74 -10.80
C VAL A 507 2.02 6.05 -10.99
N ALA A 508 0.93 6.21 -10.25
CA ALA A 508 0.01 7.33 -10.40
C ALA A 508 0.25 8.40 -9.32
N TYR A 509 0.15 9.67 -9.71
CA TYR A 509 0.14 10.80 -8.79
C TYR A 509 -1.23 11.49 -8.82
N TRP A 510 -1.86 11.65 -7.67
CA TRP A 510 -3.11 12.41 -7.54
C TRP A 510 -2.85 13.82 -7.00
N PRO A 511 -2.90 14.87 -7.85
CA PRO A 511 -2.52 16.22 -7.45
C PRO A 511 -3.62 16.94 -6.65
N TYR A 512 -4.85 16.43 -6.67
CA TYR A 512 -6.00 17.10 -6.08
C TYR A 512 -6.20 16.74 -4.61
N GLN A 513 -6.99 17.57 -3.91
CA GLN A 513 -7.39 17.26 -2.54
C GLN A 513 -8.32 16.04 -2.53
N SER A 514 -8.18 15.20 -1.51
CA SER A 514 -9.09 14.07 -1.27
C SER A 514 -9.11 13.75 0.22
N ARG A 515 -10.18 13.10 0.69
CA ARG A 515 -10.33 12.61 2.06
C ARG A 515 -10.09 11.11 2.20
N ALA A 516 -9.48 10.48 1.21
CA ALA A 516 -8.96 9.13 1.35
C ALA A 516 -8.07 9.03 2.60
N ARG A 517 -8.09 7.89 3.29
CA ARG A 517 -7.44 7.77 4.61
C ARG A 517 -5.93 7.56 4.55
N TYR A 518 -5.38 7.37 3.34
CA TYR A 518 -4.02 6.94 3.10
C TYR A 518 -3.13 7.99 2.43
N GLY A 519 -1.81 7.82 2.58
CA GLY A 519 -0.75 8.65 2.00
C GLY A 519 -0.46 8.30 0.54
N GLY A 520 -0.48 7.01 0.25
CA GLY A 520 -0.58 6.37 -1.05
C GLY A 520 -1.33 5.04 -0.88
N ILE A 521 -1.63 4.35 -1.96
CA ILE A 521 -2.21 3.00 -1.90
C ILE A 521 -1.72 2.14 -3.06
N GLY A 522 -1.26 0.93 -2.74
CA GLY A 522 -0.75 -0.06 -3.69
C GLY A 522 -1.77 -1.16 -3.99
N ASN A 523 -2.17 -1.26 -5.25
CA ASN A 523 -3.00 -2.34 -5.80
C ASN A 523 -2.13 -3.54 -6.20
N TRP A 524 -2.46 -4.73 -5.68
CA TRP A 524 -1.72 -5.97 -5.95
C TRP A 524 -2.07 -6.65 -7.27
N GLY A 525 -3.30 -6.51 -7.77
CA GLY A 525 -3.70 -7.00 -9.10
C GLY A 525 -3.59 -8.50 -9.35
N ALA A 526 -3.54 -9.35 -8.33
CA ALA A 526 -3.25 -10.78 -8.50
C ALA A 526 -4.43 -11.59 -9.04
N ASP A 527 -4.16 -12.46 -10.01
CA ASP A 527 -5.10 -13.45 -10.53
C ASP A 527 -5.40 -14.54 -9.47
N PRO A 528 -6.67 -14.80 -9.14
CA PRO A 528 -7.05 -15.71 -8.05
C PRO A 528 -6.66 -17.17 -8.29
N LEU A 529 -6.35 -17.56 -9.53
CA LEU A 529 -6.01 -18.95 -9.86
C LEU A 529 -4.51 -19.24 -9.93
N SER A 530 -3.66 -18.21 -9.97
CA SER A 530 -2.22 -18.37 -10.17
C SER A 530 -1.36 -17.46 -9.30
N GLY A 531 -1.89 -16.33 -8.82
CA GLY A 531 -1.14 -15.27 -8.17
C GLY A 531 -0.42 -14.32 -9.14
N GLU A 532 -0.56 -14.48 -10.46
CA GLU A 532 0.04 -13.56 -11.45
C GLU A 532 -0.52 -12.15 -11.30
N ILE A 533 0.36 -11.15 -11.20
CA ILE A 533 -0.04 -9.76 -11.06
C ILE A 533 -0.38 -9.14 -12.42
N HIS A 534 -1.61 -8.61 -12.54
CA HIS A 534 -2.10 -7.84 -13.68
C HIS A 534 -2.53 -6.42 -13.28
N GLY A 535 -1.96 -5.43 -13.98
CA GLY A 535 -2.39 -4.03 -13.92
C GLY A 535 -2.13 -3.33 -12.58
N ALA A 536 -1.19 -3.81 -11.77
CA ALA A 536 -0.91 -3.29 -10.44
C ALA A 536 -0.67 -1.77 -10.46
N SER A 537 -1.04 -1.07 -9.38
CA SER A 537 -0.94 0.37 -9.36
C SER A 537 -0.45 0.89 -8.03
N ALA A 538 0.56 1.75 -8.07
CA ALA A 538 1.04 2.51 -6.95
C ALA A 538 0.44 3.93 -7.06
N MET A 539 -0.57 4.25 -6.26
CA MET A 539 -1.21 5.57 -6.25
C MET A 539 -0.61 6.43 -5.14
N ILE A 540 -0.03 7.58 -5.49
CA ILE A 540 0.57 8.53 -4.55
C ILE A 540 -0.35 9.74 -4.40
N MET A 541 -0.75 10.06 -3.17
CA MET A 541 -1.58 11.25 -2.92
C MET A 541 -0.70 12.50 -2.78
N GLY A 542 -0.80 13.42 -3.75
CA GLY A 542 -0.01 14.65 -3.76
C GLY A 542 -0.21 15.53 -2.52
N ARG A 543 -1.41 15.53 -1.92
CA ARG A 543 -1.65 16.19 -0.63
C ARG A 543 -0.74 15.68 0.48
N SER A 544 -0.38 14.40 0.45
CA SER A 544 0.41 13.72 1.47
C SER A 544 1.89 14.00 1.29
N VAL A 545 2.36 14.06 0.04
CA VAL A 545 3.72 14.47 -0.34
C VAL A 545 3.96 15.93 0.07
N THR A 546 3.10 16.84 -0.39
CA THR A 546 3.23 18.28 -0.12
C THR A 546 3.10 18.60 1.38
N ARG A 547 2.20 17.92 2.10
CA ARG A 547 2.06 18.07 3.55
C ARG A 547 3.31 17.60 4.30
N ALA A 548 3.89 16.46 3.92
CA ALA A 548 5.10 15.93 4.55
C ALA A 548 6.28 16.89 4.35
N ALA A 549 6.52 17.32 3.11
CA ALA A 549 7.59 18.27 2.79
C ALA A 549 7.43 19.62 3.49
N ALA A 550 6.20 20.16 3.56
CA ALA A 550 5.93 21.42 4.25
C ALA A 550 6.17 21.30 5.77
N MET A 551 5.74 20.20 6.38
CA MET A 551 5.93 19.95 7.81
C MET A 551 7.41 19.82 8.16
N GLN A 552 8.16 19.03 7.39
CA GLN A 552 9.60 18.85 7.58
C GLN A 552 10.36 20.16 7.36
N ARG A 553 10.03 20.93 6.31
CA ARG A 553 10.60 22.26 6.08
C ARG A 553 10.41 23.16 7.29
N ASP A 554 9.20 23.24 7.84
CA ASP A 554 8.92 24.13 8.97
C ASP A 554 9.72 23.73 10.22
N ILE A 555 9.85 22.43 10.51
CA ILE A 555 10.69 21.91 11.60
C ILE A 555 12.17 22.30 11.37
N ILE A 556 12.67 22.13 10.15
CA ILE A 556 14.06 22.49 9.79
C ILE A 556 14.28 23.99 9.88
N GLN A 557 13.34 24.81 9.42
CA GLN A 557 13.42 26.27 9.53
C GLN A 557 13.41 26.73 10.99
N LEU A 558 12.63 26.08 11.85
CA LEU A 558 12.68 26.36 13.30
C LEU A 558 14.07 26.03 13.87
N ALA A 559 14.61 24.85 13.52
CA ALA A 559 15.94 24.42 13.96
C ALA A 559 17.07 25.32 13.42
N LEU A 560 16.91 25.88 12.22
CA LEU A 560 17.83 26.85 11.61
C LEU A 560 17.68 28.28 12.15
N GLY A 561 16.63 28.55 12.92
CA GLY A 561 16.28 29.90 13.39
C GLY A 561 15.65 30.81 12.33
N ASP A 562 15.18 30.25 11.21
CA ASP A 562 14.46 30.99 10.15
C ASP A 562 13.05 31.39 10.57
N ILE A 563 12.43 30.61 11.46
CA ILE A 563 11.15 30.90 12.09
C ILE A 563 11.29 30.79 13.60
N SER A 564 10.55 31.59 14.35
CA SER A 564 10.54 31.53 15.82
C SER A 564 9.54 30.49 16.33
N LEU A 565 9.69 30.02 17.58
CA LEU A 565 8.65 29.22 18.22
C LEU A 565 7.34 30.00 18.32
N ASP A 566 7.42 31.32 18.55
CA ASP A 566 6.26 32.23 18.54
C ASP A 566 5.53 32.18 17.19
N ASP A 567 6.23 32.12 16.06
CA ASP A 567 5.61 31.95 14.74
C ASP A 567 4.86 30.62 14.60
N VAL A 568 5.32 29.56 15.27
CA VAL A 568 4.72 28.22 15.24
C VAL A 568 3.50 28.16 16.13
N ILE A 569 3.58 28.75 17.34
CA ILE A 569 2.51 28.69 18.33
C ILE A 569 1.50 29.82 18.21
N ALA A 570 1.81 30.95 17.57
CA ALA A 570 0.89 32.09 17.45
C ALA A 570 -0.31 31.75 16.56
N GLY A 571 -1.46 31.54 17.22
CA GLY A 571 -2.74 31.23 16.60
C GLY A 571 -3.88 31.49 17.59
N THR A 572 -5.12 31.50 17.10
CA THR A 572 -6.30 31.68 17.96
C THR A 572 -6.33 30.73 19.17
N PRO A 573 -5.92 29.44 19.07
CA PRO A 573 -5.86 28.53 20.22
C PRO A 573 -4.80 28.90 21.28
N SER A 574 -3.63 29.41 20.90
CA SER A 574 -2.62 29.84 21.89
C SER A 574 -2.98 31.19 22.51
N GLN A 575 -3.65 32.07 21.78
CA GLN A 575 -4.24 33.29 22.33
C GLN A 575 -5.39 32.97 23.28
N LEU A 576 -6.24 31.99 22.95
CA LEU A 576 -7.33 31.50 23.80
C LEU A 576 -6.80 30.71 25.01
N TYR A 577 -5.77 29.87 24.85
CA TYR A 577 -5.12 29.14 25.95
C TYR A 577 -4.32 30.08 26.85
N ALA A 578 -3.55 31.02 26.29
CA ALA A 578 -2.86 32.04 27.06
C ALA A 578 -3.82 33.06 27.67
N GLN A 579 -4.93 33.42 27.01
CA GLN A 579 -6.03 34.16 27.66
C GLN A 579 -6.61 33.33 28.78
N TYR A 580 -6.96 32.07 28.56
CA TYR A 580 -7.54 31.18 29.58
C TYR A 580 -6.62 31.04 30.79
N LEU A 581 -5.32 30.81 30.60
CA LEU A 581 -4.33 30.80 31.67
C LEU A 581 -4.19 32.16 32.37
N LYS A 582 -4.37 33.27 31.64
CA LYS A 582 -4.31 34.63 32.19
C LYS A 582 -5.61 35.09 32.84
N THR A 583 -6.76 34.54 32.45
CA THR A 583 -8.06 35.14 32.76
C THR A 583 -9.09 34.17 33.33
N GLY A 584 -8.97 32.85 33.16
CA GLY A 584 -9.94 31.82 33.60
C GLY A 584 -11.41 32.04 33.19
N SER A 585 -11.63 33.09 32.40
CA SER A 585 -12.79 33.92 32.04
C SER A 585 -13.94 34.13 33.06
N PRO A 586 -14.49 35.35 33.19
CA PRO A 586 -13.85 36.66 33.36
C PRO A 586 -14.31 37.33 34.66
N THR A 587 -13.41 37.94 35.44
CA THR A 587 -13.75 39.07 36.33
C THR A 587 -12.48 39.75 36.82
N GLN A 588 -12.56 41.06 37.05
CA GLN A 588 -11.45 41.91 37.49
C GLN A 588 -10.74 41.35 38.73
N ALA A 589 -9.43 41.61 38.80
CA ALA A 589 -8.57 41.18 39.88
C ALA A 589 -9.12 41.59 41.27
N LEU A 590 -9.16 40.62 42.18
CA LEU A 590 -9.49 40.83 43.59
C LEU A 590 -8.30 41.47 44.30
N ASP A 591 -8.58 42.42 45.19
CA ASP A 591 -7.52 43.07 45.96
C ASP A 591 -7.01 42.21 47.14
N MET A 592 -5.91 42.67 47.73
CA MET A 592 -5.23 41.97 48.83
C MET A 592 -6.09 41.79 50.10
N GLN A 593 -7.15 42.59 50.30
CA GLN A 593 -8.07 42.42 51.44
C GLN A 593 -9.08 41.29 51.20
N GLU A 594 -9.52 41.09 49.96
CA GLU A 594 -10.37 39.96 49.58
C GLU A 594 -9.60 38.63 49.71
N ILE A 595 -8.32 38.61 49.32
CA ILE A 595 -7.45 37.44 49.44
C ILE A 595 -7.26 37.05 50.92
N ALA A 596 -7.01 38.03 51.80
CA ALA A 596 -6.85 37.78 53.23
C ALA A 596 -8.14 37.24 53.89
N ARG A 597 -9.32 37.71 53.47
CA ARG A 597 -10.61 37.23 53.99
C ARG A 597 -10.91 35.79 53.58
N ARG A 598 -10.50 35.39 52.37
CA ARG A 598 -10.74 34.04 51.83
C ARG A 598 -9.79 32.99 52.42
N VAL A 599 -8.53 33.37 52.68
CA VAL A 599 -7.58 32.50 53.39
C VAL A 599 -8.05 32.23 54.82
N ALA A 600 -8.66 33.21 55.48
CA ALA A 600 -9.23 33.05 56.82
C ALA A 600 -10.54 32.22 56.86
N ALA A 601 -11.13 31.90 55.71
CA ALA A 601 -12.42 31.20 55.60
C ALA A 601 -12.29 29.71 55.23
N VAL A 602 -11.08 29.16 55.15
CA VAL A 602 -10.88 27.73 54.88
C VAL A 602 -11.03 26.92 56.18
N ASP A 603 -12.22 26.35 56.35
CA ASP A 603 -12.51 25.33 57.37
C ASP A 603 -12.10 23.95 56.85
N ALA A 604 -10.92 23.49 57.28
CA ALA A 604 -10.33 22.23 56.86
C ALA A 604 -11.10 20.99 57.35
N ASP A 605 -11.95 21.12 58.37
CA ASP A 605 -12.72 20.00 58.92
C ASP A 605 -13.93 19.68 58.02
N ASN A 606 -14.50 20.69 57.35
CA ASN A 606 -15.60 20.49 56.40
C ASN A 606 -15.12 19.91 55.05
N ALA A 607 -13.89 20.25 54.64
CA ALA A 607 -13.26 19.69 53.43
C ALA A 607 -13.04 18.17 53.54
N LEU A 608 -12.76 17.66 54.73
CA LEU A 608 -12.64 16.21 55.00
C LEU A 608 -14.00 15.50 55.08
N ALA A 609 -15.06 16.20 55.50
CA ALA A 609 -16.43 15.66 55.54
C ALA A 609 -17.11 15.62 54.16
N THR A 610 -16.70 16.49 53.22
CA THR A 610 -17.37 16.64 51.90
C THR A 610 -16.94 15.57 50.88
N ILE A 611 -15.76 14.95 51.04
CA ILE A 611 -15.24 13.96 50.08
C ILE A 611 -15.64 12.52 50.45
N ALA A 612 -15.97 12.26 51.73
CA ALA A 612 -16.41 10.97 52.30
C ALA A 612 -16.16 9.73 51.39
N PRO A 613 -14.89 9.36 51.11
CA PRO A 613 -14.64 8.15 50.35
C PRO A 613 -15.14 6.97 51.21
N PRO A 614 -15.88 6.01 50.62
CA PRO A 614 -16.31 4.85 51.38
C PRO A 614 -15.07 4.16 51.97
N PRO A 615 -15.12 3.69 53.22
CA PRO A 615 -13.99 3.03 53.84
C PRO A 615 -13.64 1.78 53.03
N LEU A 616 -12.41 1.71 52.51
CA LEU A 616 -11.89 0.52 51.87
C LEU A 616 -11.98 -0.66 52.86
N GLU A 617 -12.65 -1.72 52.46
CA GLU A 617 -12.82 -2.91 53.29
C GLU A 617 -11.50 -3.65 53.46
N GLY A 618 -11.32 -4.26 54.64
CA GLY A 618 -10.12 -5.02 54.98
C GLY A 618 -9.29 -4.41 56.11
N THR A 619 -8.59 -5.29 56.82
CA THR A 619 -7.78 -4.94 57.99
C THR A 619 -6.30 -4.77 57.64
N THR A 620 -5.88 -5.27 56.48
CA THR A 620 -4.49 -5.18 56.00
C THR A 620 -4.36 -4.29 54.77
N ILE A 621 -3.15 -3.76 54.51
CA ILE A 621 -2.84 -2.92 53.34
C ILE A 621 -3.12 -3.68 52.03
N ALA A 622 -2.88 -5.00 51.99
CA ALA A 622 -3.14 -5.83 50.83
C ALA A 622 -4.65 -6.02 50.56
N GLU A 623 -5.47 -6.14 51.61
CA GLU A 623 -6.93 -6.23 51.48
C GLU A 623 -7.54 -4.91 51.00
N LYS A 624 -7.10 -3.79 51.57
CA LYS A 624 -7.53 -2.45 51.13
C LYS A 624 -7.09 -2.14 49.69
N PHE A 625 -5.93 -2.64 49.27
CA PHE A 625 -5.47 -2.52 47.89
C PHE A 625 -6.30 -3.38 46.93
N ASN A 626 -6.70 -4.59 47.33
CA ASN A 626 -7.61 -5.43 46.55
C ASN A 626 -9.01 -4.83 46.44
N ASP A 627 -9.53 -4.20 47.50
CA ASP A 627 -10.81 -3.49 47.47
C ASP A 627 -10.75 -2.24 46.58
N PHE A 628 -9.64 -1.50 46.63
CA PHE A 628 -9.37 -0.39 45.72
C PHE A 628 -9.30 -0.85 44.24
N VAL A 629 -8.64 -1.97 43.96
CA VAL A 629 -8.58 -2.57 42.61
C VAL A 629 -9.95 -3.11 42.17
N ALA A 630 -10.78 -3.62 43.09
CA ALA A 630 -12.14 -4.05 42.80
C ALA A 630 -13.07 -2.86 42.49
N LEU A 631 -12.95 -1.76 43.23
CA LEU A 631 -13.61 -0.48 42.97
C LEU A 631 -13.20 0.10 41.59
N GLN A 632 -11.91 0.04 41.25
CA GLN A 632 -11.42 0.43 39.91
C GLN A 632 -11.97 -0.46 38.78
N LYS A 633 -12.22 -1.75 39.04
CA LYS A 633 -12.83 -2.66 38.05
C LYS A 633 -14.30 -2.38 37.79
N THR A 634 -15.04 -1.84 38.77
CA THR A 634 -16.44 -1.44 38.63
C THR A 634 -16.65 0.01 38.22
N ALA A 635 -15.60 0.83 38.31
CA ALA A 635 -15.59 2.21 37.84
C ALA A 635 -15.51 2.28 36.30
N SER A 636 -16.55 1.82 35.61
CA SER A 636 -16.90 2.46 34.35
C SER A 636 -17.21 3.93 34.65
N PRO A 637 -16.90 4.89 33.76
CA PRO A 637 -17.30 6.27 33.95
C PRO A 637 -18.82 6.30 34.13
N ASP A 638 -19.26 6.64 35.34
CA ASP A 638 -20.68 6.75 35.64
C ASP A 638 -21.22 7.96 34.87
N VAL A 639 -21.78 7.69 33.69
CA VAL A 639 -22.43 8.67 32.83
C VAL A 639 -23.57 9.38 33.59
N ALA A 640 -24.09 8.80 34.68
CA ALA A 640 -25.10 9.44 35.53
C ALA A 640 -24.57 10.63 36.34
N ALA A 641 -23.26 10.74 36.58
CA ALA A 641 -22.69 11.90 37.29
C ALA A 641 -22.76 13.19 36.45
N LEU A 642 -22.84 13.10 35.12
CA LEU A 642 -23.11 14.23 34.21
C LEU A 642 -24.60 14.65 34.21
N ASN A 643 -25.49 13.90 34.89
CA ASN A 643 -26.93 14.00 34.68
C ASN A 643 -27.64 14.98 35.62
N SER A 644 -27.14 15.27 36.83
CA SER A 644 -27.90 16.14 37.77
C SER A 644 -27.99 17.60 37.29
N SER A 645 -26.87 18.19 36.85
CA SER A 645 -26.85 19.55 36.30
C SER A 645 -27.58 19.65 34.96
N GLN A 646 -27.55 18.57 34.16
CA GLN A 646 -28.29 18.48 32.90
C GLN A 646 -29.80 18.39 33.15
N LEU A 647 -30.25 17.57 34.10
CA LEU A 647 -31.65 17.46 34.50
C LEU A 647 -32.18 18.77 35.09
N GLU A 648 -31.34 19.52 35.82
CA GLU A 648 -31.67 20.86 36.28
C GLU A 648 -31.80 21.86 35.13
N PHE A 649 -30.88 21.84 34.16
CA PHE A 649 -30.97 22.66 32.97
C PHE A 649 -32.20 22.32 32.12
N GLU A 650 -32.46 21.03 31.86
CA GLU A 650 -33.64 20.56 31.12
C GLU A 650 -34.93 20.98 31.81
N ALA A 651 -35.00 20.89 33.14
CA ALA A 651 -36.15 21.36 33.91
C ALA A 651 -36.36 22.88 33.79
N LEU A 652 -35.28 23.65 33.68
CA LEU A 652 -35.33 25.10 33.46
C LEU A 652 -35.69 25.45 32.00
N ALA A 653 -35.04 24.81 31.04
CA ALA A 653 -35.19 25.01 29.60
C ALA A 653 -36.56 24.55 29.09
N ALA A 654 -37.16 23.51 29.69
CA ALA A 654 -38.49 23.03 29.35
C ALA A 654 -39.57 24.13 29.43
N ASN A 655 -39.39 25.13 30.30
CA ASN A 655 -40.31 26.27 30.41
C ASN A 655 -40.26 27.21 29.20
N LEU A 656 -39.22 27.09 28.37
CA LEU A 656 -39.01 27.89 27.16
C LEU A 656 -39.37 27.13 25.88
N TYR A 657 -39.71 25.84 25.97
CA TYR A 657 -40.06 25.04 24.80
C TYR A 657 -41.34 25.55 24.13
N GLY A 658 -41.30 25.70 22.80
CA GLY A 658 -42.39 26.22 21.99
C GLY A 658 -42.65 27.71 22.19
N SER A 659 -41.80 28.42 22.96
CA SER A 659 -41.94 29.85 23.19
C SER A 659 -41.35 30.68 22.04
N GLN A 660 -41.76 31.94 21.96
CA GLN A 660 -41.15 32.90 21.04
C GLN A 660 -39.63 33.06 21.26
N TYR A 661 -39.15 32.80 22.47
CA TYR A 661 -37.72 32.92 22.80
C TYR A 661 -36.92 31.75 22.23
N GLU A 662 -37.46 30.53 22.27
CA GLU A 662 -36.84 29.38 21.59
C GLU A 662 -36.82 29.59 20.07
N ALA A 663 -37.91 30.12 19.49
CA ALA A 663 -37.97 30.48 18.08
C ALA A 663 -36.94 31.56 17.69
N GLN A 664 -36.64 32.51 18.58
CA GLN A 664 -35.63 33.56 18.33
C GLN A 664 -34.19 33.01 18.39
N LEU A 665 -33.93 31.95 19.15
CA LEU A 665 -32.64 31.27 19.17
C LEU A 665 -32.39 30.48 17.88
N VAL A 666 -33.46 30.01 17.22
CA VAL A 666 -33.42 29.24 15.97
C VAL A 666 -33.80 30.13 14.77
N GLY A 667 -33.04 31.20 14.54
CA GLY A 667 -33.24 32.08 13.39
C GLY A 667 -32.80 31.46 12.05
N GLY A 668 -33.15 32.09 10.93
CA GLY A 668 -32.80 31.60 9.58
C GLY A 668 -31.29 31.37 9.36
N GLN A 669 -30.44 32.21 9.97
CA GLN A 669 -28.99 32.01 9.98
C GLN A 669 -28.56 30.77 10.77
N TRP A 670 -29.21 30.49 11.91
CA TRP A 670 -28.93 29.31 12.74
C TRP A 670 -29.35 28.02 12.03
N LEU A 671 -30.54 28.01 11.40
CA LEU A 671 -31.01 26.89 10.58
C LEU A 671 -30.04 26.54 9.45
N THR A 672 -29.55 27.56 8.75
CA THR A 672 -28.60 27.39 7.63
C THR A 672 -27.24 26.92 8.15
N SER A 673 -26.74 27.51 9.23
CA SER A 673 -25.37 27.27 9.70
C SER A 673 -25.21 25.97 10.51
N MET A 674 -26.25 25.56 11.25
CA MET A 674 -26.18 24.40 12.16
C MET A 674 -26.81 23.14 11.59
N ALA A 675 -27.87 23.27 10.78
CA ALA A 675 -28.64 22.12 10.30
C ALA A 675 -28.69 22.01 8.77
N GLY A 676 -28.06 22.95 8.04
CA GLY A 676 -28.10 22.98 6.57
C GLY A 676 -29.50 23.21 5.98
N LEU A 677 -30.45 23.65 6.81
CA LEU A 677 -31.84 23.85 6.42
C LEU A 677 -32.02 25.24 5.80
N SER A 678 -32.97 25.38 4.86
CA SER A 678 -33.35 26.67 4.30
C SER A 678 -33.69 27.66 5.43
N PRO A 679 -33.29 28.95 5.32
CA PRO A 679 -33.64 29.97 6.31
C PRO A 679 -35.16 30.17 6.46
N ASP A 680 -35.94 29.72 5.47
CA ASP A 680 -37.41 29.78 5.47
C ASP A 680 -38.07 28.48 5.98
N THR A 681 -37.29 27.52 6.50
CA THR A 681 -37.82 26.26 7.01
C THR A 681 -38.79 26.52 8.16
N ALA A 682 -40.00 25.95 8.07
CA ALA A 682 -41.01 26.09 9.11
C ALA A 682 -40.53 25.47 10.43
N LEU A 683 -40.48 26.29 11.48
CA LEU A 683 -40.07 25.89 12.82
C LEU A 683 -41.17 25.04 13.50
N SER A 684 -41.25 23.77 13.11
CA SER A 684 -42.09 22.77 13.77
C SER A 684 -41.39 22.22 15.02
N ASP A 685 -42.14 21.54 15.87
CA ASP A 685 -41.60 20.93 17.08
C ASP A 685 -40.56 19.84 16.77
N SER A 686 -40.66 19.16 15.62
CA SER A 686 -39.65 18.21 15.14
C SER A 686 -38.35 18.90 14.74
N VAL A 687 -38.44 20.09 14.14
CA VAL A 687 -37.27 20.92 13.83
C VAL A 687 -36.64 21.39 15.12
N PHE A 688 -37.40 21.98 16.05
CA PHE A 688 -36.90 22.41 17.35
C PHE A 688 -36.24 21.28 18.15
N ASN A 689 -36.83 20.08 18.16
CA ASN A 689 -36.22 18.92 18.82
C ASN A 689 -34.83 18.57 18.28
N THR A 690 -34.53 18.93 17.04
CA THR A 690 -33.25 18.58 16.40
C THR A 690 -32.26 19.74 16.41
N VAL A 691 -32.74 20.99 16.30
CA VAL A 691 -31.88 22.17 16.05
C VAL A 691 -31.91 23.20 17.17
N SER A 692 -32.75 23.05 18.19
CA SER A 692 -32.84 24.01 19.29
C SER A 692 -31.63 23.88 20.23
N PRO A 693 -30.94 24.98 20.56
CA PRO A 693 -29.88 24.99 21.57
C PRO A 693 -30.42 24.83 23.00
N LEU A 694 -31.74 24.77 23.19
CA LEU A 694 -32.39 24.44 24.46
C LEU A 694 -32.80 22.95 24.52
N ARG A 695 -32.73 22.21 23.41
CA ARG A 695 -33.10 20.78 23.28
C ARG A 695 -31.89 19.94 22.86
N ALA A 696 -31.94 19.24 21.73
CA ALA A 696 -30.88 18.31 21.32
C ALA A 696 -29.51 18.97 21.03
N LEU A 697 -29.47 20.28 20.71
CA LEU A 697 -28.22 21.02 20.54
C LEU A 697 -27.79 21.79 21.79
N ASP A 698 -28.40 21.52 22.94
CA ASP A 698 -27.87 21.97 24.22
C ASP A 698 -26.43 21.44 24.43
N ALA A 699 -25.58 22.29 25.00
CA ALA A 699 -24.17 21.99 25.19
C ALA A 699 -23.94 20.77 26.10
N GLY A 700 -24.75 20.62 27.15
CA GLY A 700 -24.65 19.49 28.08
C GLY A 700 -25.17 18.19 27.45
N THR A 701 -26.27 18.25 26.70
CA THR A 701 -26.78 17.11 25.91
C THR A 701 -25.78 16.64 24.86
N MET A 702 -25.15 17.58 24.13
CA MET A 702 -24.11 17.28 23.15
C MET A 702 -22.84 16.72 23.79
N GLN A 703 -22.48 17.19 24.99
CA GLN A 703 -21.35 16.65 25.76
C GLN A 703 -21.63 15.24 26.29
N ALA A 704 -22.85 14.97 26.77
CA ALA A 704 -23.27 13.65 27.21
C ALA A 704 -23.32 12.64 26.05
N LEU A 705 -23.84 13.06 24.89
CA LEU A 705 -23.84 12.26 23.66
C LEU A 705 -22.41 11.92 23.22
N ARG A 706 -21.50 12.92 23.18
CA ARG A 706 -20.08 12.71 22.86
C ARG A 706 -19.40 11.74 23.83
N SER A 707 -19.64 11.90 25.13
CA SER A 707 -19.05 11.04 26.17
C SER A 707 -19.56 9.60 26.09
N ARG A 708 -20.86 9.42 25.79
CA ARG A 708 -21.48 8.10 25.58
C ARG A 708 -20.95 7.41 24.32
N ILE A 709 -20.76 8.15 23.23
CA ILE A 709 -20.15 7.61 22.00
C ILE A 709 -18.72 7.16 22.28
N GLY A 710 -17.92 7.97 22.98
CA GLY A 710 -16.56 7.63 23.40
C GLY A 710 -16.51 6.32 24.21
N ALA A 711 -17.36 6.20 25.24
CA ALA A 711 -17.43 4.98 26.05
C ALA A 711 -17.90 3.74 25.26
N LEU A 712 -18.85 3.90 24.32
CA LEU A 712 -19.30 2.81 23.45
C LEU A 712 -18.21 2.35 22.47
N MET A 713 -17.38 3.28 21.99
CA MET A 713 -16.22 2.99 21.15
C MET A 713 -15.14 2.25 21.96
N GLU A 714 -14.82 2.72 23.17
CA GLU A 714 -13.88 2.05 24.09
C GLU A 714 -14.32 0.62 24.44
N LEU A 715 -15.61 0.41 24.72
CA LEU A 715 -16.18 -0.92 24.98
C LEU A 715 -16.08 -1.88 23.79
N LYS A 716 -16.01 -1.36 22.57
CA LYS A 716 -15.77 -2.14 21.34
C LYS A 716 -14.28 -2.29 21.00
N GLY A 717 -13.39 -1.93 21.91
CA GLY A 717 -11.94 -2.02 21.73
C GLY A 717 -11.36 -0.90 20.87
N VAL A 718 -12.15 0.13 20.54
CA VAL A 718 -11.68 1.33 19.84
C VAL A 718 -11.13 2.29 20.88
N CYS A 719 -9.87 2.12 21.23
CA CYS A 719 -9.10 3.12 21.95
C CYS A 719 -8.51 4.09 20.93
N PHE A 720 -8.80 5.38 21.06
CA PHE A 720 -8.18 6.40 20.23
C PHE A 720 -6.75 6.64 20.71
N ASP A 721 -5.76 6.18 19.95
CA ASP A 721 -4.48 6.87 19.91
C ASP A 721 -4.68 8.14 19.08
N GLU A 722 -4.32 9.30 19.63
CA GLU A 722 -4.84 10.61 19.25
C GLU A 722 -4.51 11.11 17.83
N ALA A 723 -3.91 10.31 16.94
CA ALA A 723 -3.78 10.69 15.52
C ALA A 723 -3.28 9.57 14.58
N GLN A 724 -4.17 9.05 13.73
CA GLN A 724 -3.81 8.57 12.39
C GLN A 724 -4.30 9.64 11.39
N ALA A 725 -3.55 10.57 10.78
CA ALA A 725 -2.13 10.92 10.64
C ALA A 725 -2.05 12.43 10.25
N PRO A 726 -0.87 13.10 10.15
CA PRO A 726 0.49 12.82 10.56
C PRO A 726 0.81 13.58 11.85
N ALA A 727 1.25 12.84 12.84
CA ALA A 727 1.44 13.36 14.17
C ALA A 727 2.84 13.01 14.66
N LEU A 728 3.86 13.25 13.82
CA LEU A 728 5.23 12.84 14.11
C LEU A 728 6.17 14.04 13.89
N GLY A 729 6.57 14.67 15.00
CA GLY A 729 7.65 15.62 15.14
C GLY A 729 8.92 14.80 15.24
N SER A 730 10.02 15.34 14.74
CA SER A 730 11.20 14.54 14.48
C SER A 730 12.34 14.85 15.43
N THR A 731 12.84 13.80 16.08
CA THR A 731 14.11 13.74 16.81
C THR A 731 15.27 13.32 15.93
N ASN A 732 15.03 13.04 14.64
CA ASN A 732 16.09 12.76 13.66
C ASN A 732 16.44 13.96 12.78
N LEU A 733 15.62 15.02 12.76
CA LEU A 733 15.81 16.16 11.83
C LEU A 733 16.84 17.20 12.26
N GLN A 734 17.38 17.19 13.50
CA GLN A 734 18.35 18.21 13.93
C GLN A 734 19.63 18.23 13.07
N GLY A 735 20.15 17.05 12.72
CA GLY A 735 21.32 16.95 11.87
C GLY A 735 20.99 17.29 10.40
N LEU A 736 19.79 16.93 9.94
CA LEU A 736 19.32 17.33 8.61
C LEU A 736 19.16 18.86 8.50
N ALA A 737 18.76 19.55 9.57
CA ALA A 737 18.73 21.01 9.58
C ALA A 737 20.13 21.61 9.34
N ARG A 738 21.17 21.07 9.99
CA ARG A 738 22.57 21.47 9.74
C ARG A 738 23.00 21.16 8.29
N TYR A 739 22.55 20.04 7.71
CA TYR A 739 22.80 19.70 6.30
C TYR A 739 22.26 20.80 5.37
N PHE A 740 21.00 21.17 5.52
CA PHE A 740 20.40 22.25 4.72
C PHE A 740 20.98 23.62 5.04
N GLY A 741 21.42 23.88 6.27
CA GLY A 741 22.15 25.09 6.62
C GLY A 741 23.49 25.22 5.89
N LYS A 742 24.16 24.10 5.58
CA LYS A 742 25.36 24.08 4.74
C LYS A 742 25.03 24.17 3.25
N LYS A 743 24.02 23.43 2.78
CA LYS A 743 23.58 23.42 1.37
C LYS A 743 23.03 24.78 0.92
N TYR A 744 22.27 25.44 1.79
CA TYR A 744 21.66 26.75 1.58
C TYR A 744 22.07 27.72 2.72
N PRO A 745 23.28 28.29 2.66
CA PRO A 745 23.79 29.13 3.74
C PRO A 745 23.02 30.45 3.83
N ALA A 746 22.72 30.90 5.06
CA ALA A 746 21.99 32.14 5.34
C ALA A 746 22.68 33.41 4.78
N LYS A 747 23.98 33.33 4.47
CA LYS A 747 24.73 34.42 3.81
C LYS A 747 24.38 34.58 2.33
N GLN A 748 23.80 33.56 1.70
CA GLN A 748 23.45 33.54 0.27
C GLN A 748 21.94 33.52 0.04
N PHE A 749 21.17 32.90 0.94
CA PHE A 749 19.72 32.75 0.80
C PHE A 749 19.02 33.32 2.04
N ASP A 750 18.04 34.19 1.82
CA ASP A 750 17.13 34.62 2.88
C ASP A 750 16.23 33.47 3.35
N ALA A 751 15.60 33.61 4.52
CA ALA A 751 14.77 32.57 5.14
C ALA A 751 13.63 32.05 4.23
N VAL A 752 13.04 32.92 3.40
CA VAL A 752 11.92 32.55 2.51
C VAL A 752 12.44 31.76 1.32
N THR A 753 13.46 32.27 0.63
CA THR A 753 14.10 31.59 -0.51
C THR A 753 14.70 30.26 -0.08
N ARG A 754 15.39 30.22 1.07
CA ARG A 754 15.93 29.00 1.66
C ARG A 754 14.83 27.99 1.98
N GLY A 755 13.74 28.43 2.60
CA GLY A 755 12.59 27.57 2.88
C GLY A 755 11.97 26.95 1.62
N ALA A 756 11.89 27.71 0.52
CA ALA A 756 11.37 27.21 -0.75
C ALA A 756 12.28 26.14 -1.38
N LEU A 757 13.61 26.33 -1.31
CA LEU A 757 14.58 25.35 -1.80
C LEU A 757 14.58 24.07 -0.96
N ILE A 758 14.56 24.19 0.37
CA ILE A 758 14.44 23.06 1.30
C ILE A 758 13.14 22.29 1.02
N TYR A 759 12.02 22.98 0.83
CA TYR A 759 10.75 22.34 0.48
C TYR A 759 10.83 21.58 -0.84
N ARG A 760 11.50 22.11 -1.87
CA ARG A 760 11.64 21.43 -3.16
C ARG A 760 12.39 20.10 -3.00
N ASP A 761 13.50 20.10 -2.27
CA ASP A 761 14.28 18.88 -2.01
C ASP A 761 13.47 17.85 -1.22
N LEU A 762 12.78 18.30 -0.16
CA LEU A 762 11.94 17.42 0.67
C LEU A 762 10.68 16.94 -0.06
N TYR A 763 10.16 17.71 -1.01
CA TYR A 763 9.02 17.32 -1.85
C TYR A 763 9.38 16.11 -2.73
N VAL A 764 10.56 16.15 -3.36
CA VAL A 764 11.07 15.03 -4.14
C VAL A 764 11.27 13.80 -3.26
N GLU A 765 11.88 13.96 -2.08
CA GLU A 765 12.15 12.84 -1.19
C GLU A 765 10.89 12.25 -0.53
N ALA A 766 9.94 13.10 -0.12
CA ALA A 766 8.64 12.64 0.37
C ALA A 766 7.87 11.87 -0.71
N TYR A 767 7.98 12.28 -1.98
CA TYR A 767 7.42 11.53 -3.10
C TYR A 767 8.10 10.16 -3.23
N LYS A 768 9.44 10.11 -3.28
CA LYS A 768 10.19 8.85 -3.41
C LYS A 768 9.89 7.88 -2.28
N GLY A 769 9.83 8.34 -1.04
CA GLY A 769 9.51 7.51 0.14
C GLY A 769 8.11 6.87 0.06
N ILE A 770 7.09 7.62 -0.38
CA ILE A 770 5.74 7.06 -0.59
C ILE A 770 5.73 6.15 -1.82
N ALA A 771 6.29 6.60 -2.94
CA ALA A 771 6.27 5.84 -4.20
C ALA A 771 7.01 4.50 -4.09
N VAL A 772 8.16 4.45 -3.42
CA VAL A 772 8.92 3.19 -3.25
C VAL A 772 8.14 2.18 -2.41
N HIS A 773 7.40 2.66 -1.40
CA HIS A 773 6.50 1.85 -0.57
C HIS A 773 5.33 1.29 -1.40
N GLU A 774 4.60 2.15 -2.11
CA GLU A 774 3.45 1.70 -2.90
C GLU A 774 3.86 0.78 -4.06
N VAL A 775 5.04 1.00 -4.67
CA VAL A 775 5.58 0.09 -5.67
C VAL A 775 5.92 -1.26 -5.04
N GLY A 776 6.47 -1.32 -3.83
CA GLY A 776 6.72 -2.60 -3.17
C GLY A 776 5.44 -3.44 -2.98
N HIS A 777 4.30 -2.81 -2.66
CA HIS A 777 3.00 -3.51 -2.67
C HIS A 777 2.68 -4.10 -4.05
N SER A 778 2.88 -3.32 -5.12
CA SER A 778 2.67 -3.80 -6.49
C SER A 778 3.61 -4.95 -6.91
N LEU A 779 4.72 -5.14 -6.20
CA LEU A 779 5.67 -6.24 -6.43
C LEU A 779 5.41 -7.47 -5.55
N GLY A 780 4.34 -7.48 -4.74
CA GLY A 780 3.96 -8.61 -3.90
C GLY A 780 4.40 -8.51 -2.44
N LEU A 781 4.77 -7.33 -1.94
CA LEU A 781 5.08 -7.12 -0.53
C LEU A 781 3.85 -6.71 0.28
N LEU A 782 3.73 -7.26 1.48
CA LEU A 782 2.82 -6.78 2.52
C LEU A 782 3.58 -5.89 3.52
N HIS A 783 2.85 -5.05 4.27
CA HIS A 783 3.40 -4.29 5.39
C HIS A 783 4.28 -5.17 6.30
N ASN A 784 5.42 -4.64 6.72
CA ASN A 784 6.33 -5.28 7.67
C ASN A 784 6.66 -4.32 8.83
N PHE A 785 5.71 -4.09 9.74
CA PHE A 785 5.92 -3.27 10.94
C PHE A 785 6.87 -3.91 11.97
N ALA A 786 7.41 -5.11 11.70
CA ALA A 786 8.50 -5.66 12.53
C ALA A 786 9.89 -5.18 12.07
N SER A 787 9.97 -4.41 10.98
CA SER A 787 11.23 -4.02 10.35
C SER A 787 12.11 -3.18 11.28
N SER A 788 11.53 -2.27 12.07
CA SER A 788 12.23 -1.39 13.01
C SER A 788 12.64 -2.13 14.26
N TRP A 789 12.21 -3.38 14.42
CA TRP A 789 12.67 -4.28 15.47
C TRP A 789 13.72 -5.26 14.96
N ASP A 790 13.95 -5.34 13.64
CA ASP A 790 14.86 -6.29 13.00
C ASP A 790 16.31 -5.78 12.93
N ALA A 791 16.87 -5.43 14.09
CA ALA A 791 18.17 -4.75 14.18
C ALA A 791 19.34 -5.48 13.49
N SER A 792 19.30 -6.83 13.40
CA SER A 792 20.27 -7.63 12.65
C SER A 792 20.32 -7.31 11.15
N ASN A 793 19.23 -6.74 10.63
CA ASN A 793 18.96 -6.52 9.21
C ASN A 793 18.73 -5.04 8.86
N TYR A 794 19.02 -4.12 9.79
CA TYR A 794 19.03 -2.70 9.51
C TYR A 794 19.99 -2.33 8.37
N HIS A 795 19.81 -1.14 7.82
CA HIS A 795 20.73 -0.54 6.85
C HIS A 795 22.20 -0.60 7.33
N PRO A 796 23.17 -0.94 6.46
CA PRO A 796 24.58 -0.96 6.83
C PRO A 796 25.10 0.34 7.46
N GLN A 797 24.52 1.49 7.06
CA GLN A 797 24.78 2.80 7.64
C GLN A 797 24.49 2.86 9.15
N TYR A 798 23.44 2.18 9.62
CA TYR A 798 23.15 2.09 11.05
C TYR A 798 24.33 1.47 11.79
N TRP A 799 24.83 0.34 11.31
CA TRP A 799 25.93 -0.35 11.98
C TRP A 799 27.29 0.34 11.78
N GLN A 800 27.49 1.04 10.65
CA GLN A 800 28.66 1.90 10.42
C GLN A 800 28.77 2.98 11.48
N LEU A 801 27.65 3.67 11.77
CA LEU A 801 27.53 4.68 12.83
C LEU A 801 27.64 4.06 14.23
N ARG A 802 26.80 3.05 14.52
CA ARG A 802 26.66 2.42 15.84
C ARG A 802 27.96 1.83 16.36
N THR A 803 28.80 1.32 15.46
CA THR A 803 30.08 0.70 15.80
C THR A 803 31.29 1.62 15.63
N HIS A 804 31.08 2.88 15.25
CA HIS A 804 32.14 3.84 14.95
C HIS A 804 33.13 3.26 13.93
N GLU A 805 32.66 2.92 12.72
CA GLU A 805 33.47 2.26 11.69
C GLU A 805 34.12 0.95 12.18
N GLY A 806 33.45 0.21 13.07
CA GLY A 806 33.91 -1.06 13.61
C GLY A 806 34.85 -0.98 14.81
N THR A 807 35.24 0.21 15.28
CA THR A 807 36.16 0.34 16.44
C THR A 807 35.49 0.15 17.79
N SER A 808 34.18 0.41 17.89
CA SER A 808 33.40 0.37 19.13
C SER A 808 32.57 -0.91 19.27
N THR A 809 33.19 -2.08 19.08
CA THR A 809 32.50 -3.38 19.06
C THR A 809 32.65 -4.21 20.35
N ALA A 810 33.33 -3.71 21.39
CA ALA A 810 33.46 -4.43 22.65
C ALA A 810 32.18 -4.38 23.50
N SER A 811 32.13 -5.17 24.58
CA SER A 811 31.04 -5.10 25.56
C SER A 811 31.27 -3.99 26.58
N CYS A 812 30.25 -3.16 26.81
CA CYS A 812 30.27 -2.20 27.93
C CYS A 812 30.18 -2.89 29.30
N ASN A 813 30.03 -4.23 29.35
CA ASN A 813 30.08 -5.04 30.56
C ASN A 813 29.11 -4.59 31.66
N GLY A 814 27.92 -4.12 31.25
CA GLY A 814 26.88 -3.64 32.16
C GLY A 814 27.18 -2.29 32.82
N LYS A 815 28.24 -1.60 32.39
CA LYS A 815 28.57 -0.26 32.84
C LYS A 815 28.09 0.77 31.81
N PRO A 816 27.69 1.97 32.26
CA PRO A 816 27.50 3.09 31.35
C PRO A 816 28.75 3.32 30.49
N ARG A 817 28.58 3.68 29.23
CA ARG A 817 29.66 4.11 28.33
C ARG A 817 30.30 5.35 28.94
N THR A 818 31.58 5.24 29.28
CA THR A 818 32.37 6.31 29.89
C THR A 818 33.57 6.63 29.00
N GLY A 819 33.78 7.90 28.68
CA GLY A 819 34.88 8.34 27.82
C GLY A 819 34.51 9.60 27.06
N ASP A 820 35.49 10.18 26.37
CA ASP A 820 35.23 11.18 25.35
C ASP A 820 34.70 10.45 24.11
N THR A 821 33.38 10.48 23.91
CA THR A 821 32.70 9.87 22.75
C THR A 821 33.06 10.53 21.41
N SER A 822 33.82 11.64 21.44
CA SER A 822 34.43 12.24 20.25
C SER A 822 35.80 11.64 19.89
N ASN A 823 36.39 10.79 20.75
CA ASN A 823 37.69 10.17 20.55
C ASN A 823 37.60 8.62 20.44
N THR A 824 37.65 8.11 19.21
CA THR A 824 37.66 6.68 18.85
C THR A 824 38.60 5.81 19.69
N ALA A 825 39.78 6.34 20.06
CA ALA A 825 40.80 5.56 20.75
C ALA A 825 40.41 5.17 22.17
N ASN A 826 39.51 5.93 22.80
CA ASN A 826 39.02 5.69 24.16
C ASN A 826 37.62 5.07 24.20
N ASP A 827 36.95 5.02 23.06
CA ASP A 827 35.53 4.69 22.95
C ASP A 827 35.30 3.36 22.23
N THR A 828 35.47 2.27 22.97
CA THR A 828 35.59 0.91 22.38
C THR A 828 34.37 0.02 22.60
N CYS A 829 33.37 0.45 23.38
CA CYS A 829 32.26 -0.42 23.81
C CYS A 829 30.93 -0.05 23.15
N MET A 830 30.10 -1.07 22.90
CA MET A 830 28.71 -0.95 22.47
C MET A 830 27.80 -1.67 23.48
N GLY A 831 26.76 -0.99 23.95
CA GLY A 831 25.83 -1.47 24.97
C GLY A 831 24.38 -1.15 24.65
N PRO A 832 23.40 -1.68 25.40
CA PRO A 832 22.02 -1.21 25.32
C PRO A 832 21.92 0.31 25.51
N ARG A 833 20.95 0.99 24.89
CA ARG A 833 20.86 2.46 24.88
C ARG A 833 20.74 3.11 26.26
N TYR A 834 20.18 2.41 27.24
CA TYR A 834 20.15 2.88 28.63
C TYR A 834 21.53 2.89 29.32
N LEU A 835 22.55 2.25 28.74
CA LEU A 835 23.97 2.33 29.16
C LEU A 835 24.84 3.07 28.15
N ASP A 836 24.37 3.23 26.91
CA ASP A 836 25.16 3.67 25.77
C ASP A 836 24.39 4.77 25.01
N PRO A 837 24.42 6.02 25.51
CA PRO A 837 23.73 7.14 24.89
C PRO A 837 24.34 7.46 23.52
N GLU A 838 23.54 8.10 22.65
CA GLU A 838 23.97 8.45 21.30
C GLU A 838 25.09 9.50 21.30
N THR A 839 26.04 9.33 20.39
CA THR A 839 27.10 10.33 20.14
C THR A 839 26.62 11.45 19.22
N ASP A 840 27.34 12.58 19.16
CA ASP A 840 27.05 13.66 18.20
C ASP A 840 27.07 13.20 16.73
N ASP A 841 27.85 12.16 16.44
CA ASP A 841 27.93 11.57 15.10
C ASP A 841 26.72 10.67 14.80
N GLU A 842 26.28 9.86 15.78
CA GLU A 842 25.03 9.09 15.71
C GLU A 842 23.81 10.02 15.60
N LEU A 843 23.82 11.17 16.30
CA LEU A 843 22.78 12.19 16.20
C LEU A 843 22.83 13.00 14.88
N GLY A 844 23.85 12.79 14.04
CA GLY A 844 24.04 13.48 12.77
C GLY A 844 24.31 14.99 12.92
N VAL A 845 24.70 15.44 14.12
CA VAL A 845 25.00 16.86 14.41
C VAL A 845 26.49 17.18 14.33
N GLY A 846 27.35 16.19 14.13
CA GLY A 846 28.80 16.34 13.99
C GLY A 846 29.27 17.03 12.68
N GLU A 847 30.48 16.70 12.24
CA GLU A 847 31.12 17.34 11.08
C GLU A 847 30.41 17.05 9.75
N GLN A 848 29.76 15.88 9.64
CA GLN A 848 28.95 15.45 8.49
C GLN A 848 27.46 15.43 8.85
N PRO A 849 26.73 16.52 8.62
CA PRO A 849 25.33 16.61 9.00
C PRO A 849 24.44 15.67 8.20
N ARG A 850 23.55 14.96 8.90
CA ARG A 850 22.62 13.96 8.35
C ARG A 850 21.47 13.70 9.34
N PRO A 851 20.42 12.94 8.97
CA PRO A 851 19.45 12.45 9.94
C PRO A 851 20.12 11.62 11.06
N GLY A 852 19.50 11.61 12.24
CA GLY A 852 19.95 10.78 13.38
C GLY A 852 19.91 9.28 13.08
N LEU A 853 20.63 8.49 13.87
CA LEU A 853 20.86 7.07 13.64
C LEU A 853 19.57 6.26 13.42
N VAL A 854 18.50 6.57 14.17
CA VAL A 854 17.21 5.86 14.09
C VAL A 854 16.62 5.90 12.68
N TYR A 855 16.96 6.91 11.86
CA TYR A 855 16.60 6.98 10.44
C TYR A 855 17.06 5.76 9.63
N PHE A 856 18.17 5.13 9.99
CA PHE A 856 18.69 3.92 9.34
C PHE A 856 18.22 2.63 10.05
N GLY A 857 17.40 2.75 11.09
CA GLY A 857 16.95 1.69 11.98
C GLY A 857 15.71 0.94 11.50
N ASN A 858 15.68 0.57 10.22
CA ASN A 858 14.62 -0.22 9.59
C ASN A 858 15.25 -1.23 8.61
N SER A 859 14.58 -2.34 8.35
CA SER A 859 15.03 -3.37 7.38
C SER A 859 14.22 -3.38 6.08
N SER A 860 13.07 -2.70 6.06
CA SER A 860 12.17 -2.63 4.90
C SER A 860 11.53 -1.25 4.76
N VAL A 861 11.20 -0.87 3.51
CA VAL A 861 10.30 0.27 3.24
C VAL A 861 8.83 -0.02 3.55
N MET A 862 8.46 -1.28 3.81
CA MET A 862 7.08 -1.71 4.12
C MET A 862 6.63 -1.36 5.54
N GLU A 863 7.40 -0.55 6.26
CA GLU A 863 7.09 -0.03 7.58
C GLU A 863 6.89 1.47 7.53
N TYR A 864 5.94 1.97 8.32
CA TYR A 864 5.87 3.39 8.61
C TYR A 864 6.86 3.65 9.74
N SER A 865 8.02 4.19 9.42
CA SER A 865 8.96 4.65 10.45
C SER A 865 8.25 5.55 11.46
N SER A 866 8.74 5.56 12.71
CA SER A 866 8.20 6.40 13.80
C SER A 866 8.10 7.89 13.47
N GLU A 867 8.71 8.37 12.38
CA GLU A 867 8.64 9.74 11.93
C GLU A 867 8.24 9.86 10.46
N ARG A 868 7.43 10.88 10.15
CA ARG A 868 7.09 11.27 8.77
C ARG A 868 8.33 11.87 8.12
N PHE A 869 9.17 11.03 7.52
CA PHE A 869 10.42 11.30 6.80
C PHE A 869 11.26 10.01 6.73
N GLY A 870 11.13 9.10 7.70
CA GLY A 870 11.96 7.90 7.77
C GLY A 870 11.69 6.92 6.63
N GLU A 871 10.52 6.98 5.98
CA GLU A 871 10.23 6.27 4.73
C GLU A 871 11.20 6.61 3.60
N THR A 872 11.95 7.71 3.74
CA THR A 872 12.96 8.13 2.77
C THR A 872 14.30 7.43 2.96
N SER A 873 14.51 6.57 3.96
CA SER A 873 15.79 5.85 4.14
C SER A 873 16.14 4.96 2.93
N GLY A 874 15.10 4.52 2.21
CA GLY A 874 15.19 3.73 0.98
C GLY A 874 14.99 2.25 1.24
N LEU A 875 15.12 1.45 0.17
CA LEU A 875 15.02 -0.01 0.21
C LEU A 875 16.02 -0.58 1.21
N GLY A 876 15.57 -1.46 2.10
CA GLY A 876 16.39 -2.12 3.11
C GLY A 876 16.78 -3.55 2.72
N THR A 877 17.40 -4.28 3.65
CA THR A 877 17.90 -5.65 3.37
C THR A 877 16.79 -6.70 3.34
N TYR A 878 15.66 -6.47 4.02
CA TYR A 878 14.49 -7.34 3.91
C TYR A 878 13.84 -7.23 2.53
N ASP A 879 13.83 -6.02 1.94
CA ASP A 879 13.29 -5.82 0.58
C ASP A 879 14.10 -6.62 -0.46
N ALA A 880 15.44 -6.65 -0.31
CA ALA A 880 16.33 -7.49 -1.13
C ALA A 880 16.04 -8.99 -0.95
N HIS A 881 15.94 -9.46 0.30
CA HIS A 881 15.56 -10.85 0.62
C HIS A 881 14.20 -11.22 0.04
N ALA A 882 13.23 -10.32 0.08
CA ALA A 882 11.91 -10.59 -0.47
C ALA A 882 11.91 -10.71 -1.99
N MET A 883 12.70 -9.90 -2.71
CA MET A 883 12.87 -10.08 -4.16
C MET A 883 13.56 -11.41 -4.48
N ASN A 884 14.63 -11.76 -3.75
CA ASN A 884 15.31 -13.06 -3.85
C ASN A 884 14.33 -14.23 -3.62
N SER A 885 13.48 -14.11 -2.61
CA SER A 885 12.47 -15.10 -2.24
C SER A 885 11.38 -15.27 -3.29
N LEU A 886 10.73 -14.18 -3.69
CA LEU A 886 9.53 -14.20 -4.54
C LEU A 886 9.87 -14.43 -6.02
N TYR A 887 10.91 -13.77 -6.52
CA TYR A 887 11.26 -13.79 -7.95
C TYR A 887 12.45 -14.70 -8.26
N GLY A 888 13.38 -14.84 -7.31
CA GLY A 888 14.53 -15.74 -7.47
C GLY A 888 14.26 -17.17 -6.99
N ARG A 889 13.21 -17.39 -6.18
CA ARG A 889 12.94 -18.67 -5.47
C ARG A 889 14.16 -19.17 -4.68
N VAL A 890 14.94 -18.23 -4.14
CA VAL A 890 16.14 -18.49 -3.33
C VAL A 890 16.00 -17.82 -1.98
N LEU A 891 16.53 -18.48 -0.94
CA LEU A 891 16.55 -17.97 0.41
C LEU A 891 18.00 -17.75 0.87
N GLU A 892 18.17 -16.72 1.68
CA GLU A 892 19.44 -16.41 2.31
C GLU A 892 19.79 -17.40 3.43
N THR A 893 21.06 -17.69 3.55
CA THR A 893 21.69 -18.54 4.56
C THR A 893 22.91 -17.84 5.16
N PHE A 894 23.36 -18.33 6.30
CA PHE A 894 24.67 -17.94 6.81
C PHE A 894 25.79 -18.42 5.88
N ASP A 895 26.70 -17.51 5.56
CA ASP A 895 27.86 -17.82 4.74
C ASP A 895 28.85 -18.72 5.49
N THR A 896 29.23 -19.84 4.86
CA THR A 896 30.17 -20.82 5.40
C THR A 896 31.60 -20.31 5.44
N ASP A 897 31.95 -19.30 4.65
CA ASP A 897 33.25 -18.62 4.70
C ASP A 897 33.37 -17.69 5.92
N VAL A 898 32.23 -17.32 6.54
CA VAL A 898 32.19 -16.46 7.73
C VAL A 898 31.92 -17.26 9.00
N PHE A 899 31.02 -18.24 8.94
CA PHE A 899 30.62 -19.09 10.06
C PHE A 899 30.55 -20.56 9.64
N SER A 900 31.26 -21.43 10.35
CA SER A 900 31.11 -22.88 10.16
C SER A 900 29.67 -23.34 10.47
N ILE A 901 29.21 -24.43 9.86
CA ILE A 901 27.85 -24.97 10.10
C ILE A 901 27.54 -25.14 11.60
N GLN A 902 28.53 -25.55 12.39
CA GLN A 902 28.36 -25.69 13.84
C GLN A 902 28.18 -24.34 14.54
N GLU A 903 28.88 -23.29 14.10
CA GLU A 903 28.69 -21.93 14.62
C GLU A 903 27.34 -21.35 14.21
N GLN A 904 26.88 -21.64 12.99
CA GLN A 904 25.58 -21.20 12.49
C GLN A 904 24.42 -21.71 13.37
N GLN A 905 24.53 -22.92 13.94
CA GLN A 905 23.53 -23.44 14.89
C GLN A 905 23.36 -22.56 16.14
N ASN A 906 24.36 -21.75 16.50
CA ASN A 906 24.24 -20.78 17.60
C ASN A 906 23.39 -19.56 17.22
N PHE A 907 22.94 -19.46 15.97
CA PHE A 907 22.07 -18.40 15.47
C PHE A 907 20.75 -18.93 14.92
N ALA A 908 20.55 -20.25 14.96
CA ALA A 908 19.31 -20.91 14.60
C ALA A 908 18.13 -20.30 15.36
N PRO A 909 17.27 -19.49 14.70
CA PRO A 909 16.11 -18.94 15.36
C PRO A 909 15.16 -20.09 15.70
N ARG A 910 14.59 -20.05 16.90
CA ARG A 910 13.43 -20.89 17.24
C ARG A 910 12.20 -20.11 16.79
N LEU A 911 11.32 -20.67 15.96
CA LEU A 911 10.14 -19.93 15.46
C LEU A 911 9.20 -19.37 16.56
N GLU A 912 9.33 -19.83 17.81
CA GLU A 912 8.69 -19.20 18.98
C GLU A 912 9.18 -17.75 19.28
N THR A 913 10.37 -17.36 18.82
CA THR A 913 11.13 -16.21 19.37
C THR A 913 10.86 -14.89 18.72
N GLN A 914 10.22 -14.85 17.55
CA GLN A 914 9.92 -13.57 16.92
C GLN A 914 9.02 -12.72 17.87
N ARG A 915 8.21 -13.35 18.73
CA ARG A 915 7.30 -12.68 19.69
C ARG A 915 7.93 -12.05 20.94
N SER A 916 9.26 -12.05 21.12
CA SER A 916 9.88 -11.53 22.36
C SER A 916 11.15 -10.72 22.10
N ASN A 917 11.48 -9.80 23.02
CA ASN A 917 12.71 -8.96 23.00
C ASN A 917 14.02 -9.75 23.14
N TYR A 918 13.93 -11.06 23.08
CA TYR A 918 14.95 -12.00 23.46
C TYR A 918 15.07 -13.03 22.36
N GLU A 919 16.08 -12.86 21.51
CA GLU A 919 16.43 -13.91 20.57
C GLU A 919 16.89 -15.12 21.36
N ARG A 920 16.11 -16.20 21.34
CA ARG A 920 16.48 -17.43 22.01
C ARG A 920 17.37 -18.21 21.07
N VAL A 921 18.66 -18.10 21.30
CA VAL A 921 19.72 -18.86 20.65
C VAL A 921 20.43 -19.77 21.65
N ILE A 922 20.92 -20.91 21.18
CA ILE A 922 21.70 -21.84 22.02
C ILE A 922 23.12 -21.29 22.15
N ARG A 923 23.63 -21.23 23.39
CA ARG A 923 24.97 -20.73 23.70
C ARG A 923 25.78 -21.85 24.33
N ASN A 924 26.92 -22.18 23.71
CA ASN A 924 27.84 -23.24 24.15
C ASN A 924 29.18 -22.68 24.68
N ASP A 925 29.35 -21.36 24.68
CA ASP A 925 30.49 -20.63 25.24
C ASP A 925 30.33 -20.45 26.76
N ALA A 926 31.43 -20.37 27.51
CA ALA A 926 31.39 -20.09 28.94
C ALA A 926 30.74 -18.71 29.22
N PRO A 927 29.86 -18.56 30.22
CA PRO A 927 29.48 -19.51 31.29
C PRO A 927 28.34 -20.49 30.93
N PHE A 928 27.92 -20.54 29.66
CA PHE A 928 26.77 -21.32 29.18
C PHE A 928 27.14 -22.67 28.56
N ALA A 929 28.42 -23.04 28.56
CA ALA A 929 28.89 -24.34 28.06
C ALA A 929 28.13 -25.53 28.69
N GLY A 930 27.56 -26.40 27.85
CA GLY A 930 26.77 -27.56 28.26
C GLY A 930 25.27 -27.31 28.45
N GLN A 931 24.75 -26.12 28.11
CA GLN A 931 23.33 -25.82 28.22
C GLN A 931 22.50 -26.39 27.05
N THR A 932 21.31 -26.90 27.37
CA THR A 932 20.39 -27.54 26.41
C THR A 932 19.25 -26.62 25.96
N PHE A 933 19.16 -25.38 26.46
CA PHE A 933 18.07 -24.47 26.16
C PHE A 933 18.54 -23.09 25.73
N ALA A 934 17.73 -22.46 24.89
CA ALA A 934 18.04 -21.20 24.26
C ALA A 934 17.87 -20.01 25.22
N LYS A 935 18.81 -19.08 25.21
CA LYS A 935 18.86 -17.93 26.13
C LYS A 935 18.56 -16.62 25.42
N PRO A 936 17.77 -15.73 26.05
CA PRO A 936 17.67 -14.33 25.66
C PRO A 936 18.98 -13.65 25.30
N THR A 937 19.10 -13.16 24.05
CA THR A 937 20.21 -12.32 23.61
C THR A 937 19.69 -10.93 23.25
N HIS A 938 20.29 -9.91 23.87
CA HIS A 938 20.05 -8.50 23.52
C HIS A 938 20.67 -8.18 22.14
N TYR A 939 20.03 -7.33 21.33
CA TYR A 939 20.43 -7.07 19.94
C TYR A 939 21.90 -6.61 19.81
N THR A 940 22.40 -5.77 20.71
CA THR A 940 23.82 -5.35 20.72
C THR A 940 24.79 -6.49 20.98
N LYS A 941 24.42 -7.49 21.79
CA LYS A 941 25.23 -8.70 21.96
C LYS A 941 25.16 -9.57 20.72
N LEU A 942 23.99 -9.74 20.12
CA LEU A 942 23.83 -10.47 18.87
C LEU A 942 24.70 -9.85 17.76
N ALA A 943 24.61 -8.54 17.56
CA ALA A 943 25.33 -7.81 16.52
C ALA A 943 26.84 -8.07 16.56
N ARG A 944 27.43 -8.15 17.76
CA ARG A 944 28.84 -8.54 17.94
C ARG A 944 29.11 -9.98 17.51
N LEU A 945 28.23 -10.90 17.86
CA LEU A 945 28.40 -12.33 17.59
C LEU A 945 28.23 -12.65 16.10
N ILE A 946 27.29 -11.98 15.43
CA ILE A 946 27.07 -12.11 13.98
C ILE A 946 28.00 -11.20 13.16
N LYS A 947 28.89 -10.44 13.81
CA LYS A 947 29.82 -9.49 13.18
C LYS A 947 29.10 -8.51 12.24
N ALA A 948 28.09 -7.82 12.77
CA ALA A 948 27.16 -7.00 12.00
C ALA A 948 27.85 -5.99 11.05
N PHE A 949 28.98 -5.41 11.48
CA PHE A 949 29.78 -4.49 10.68
C PHE A 949 31.25 -4.88 10.59
N ASP A 950 31.85 -4.61 9.44
CA ASP A 950 33.29 -4.72 9.18
C ASP A 950 33.68 -3.63 8.17
N ALA A 951 34.63 -2.77 8.53
CA ALA A 951 35.06 -1.66 7.69
C ALA A 951 35.71 -2.11 6.36
N SER A 952 36.20 -3.35 6.27
CA SER A 952 36.75 -3.92 5.03
C SER A 952 35.68 -4.16 3.95
N ARG A 953 34.40 -4.15 4.32
CA ARG A 953 33.25 -4.26 3.42
C ARG A 953 32.75 -2.91 2.90
N CYS A 954 33.50 -1.84 3.14
CA CYS A 954 33.17 -0.49 2.70
C CYS A 954 34.15 0.01 1.64
N ARG A 955 33.66 0.83 0.73
CA ARG A 955 34.49 1.61 -0.21
C ARG A 955 34.08 3.08 -0.19
N GLU A 956 34.97 3.94 -0.65
CA GLU A 956 34.64 5.34 -0.91
C GLU A 956 33.50 5.43 -1.95
N ALA A 957 32.54 6.30 -1.67
CA ALA A 957 31.48 6.66 -2.61
C ALA A 957 32.07 7.56 -3.71
N SER A 958 31.69 7.30 -4.96
CA SER A 958 31.95 8.21 -6.08
C SER A 958 31.20 9.54 -5.90
N GLU A 959 31.57 10.57 -6.67
CA GLU A 959 30.89 11.87 -6.60
C GLU A 959 29.44 11.78 -7.11
N GLU A 960 29.19 10.91 -8.10
CA GLU A 960 27.86 10.60 -8.59
C GLU A 960 27.00 9.92 -7.51
N GLU A 961 27.57 8.96 -6.78
CA GLU A 961 26.89 8.28 -5.67
C GLU A 961 26.59 9.25 -4.52
N LYS A 962 27.53 10.15 -4.18
CA LYS A 962 27.32 11.20 -3.17
C LYS A 962 26.22 12.16 -3.58
N ALA A 963 26.16 12.54 -4.86
CA ALA A 963 25.11 13.42 -5.38
C ALA A 963 23.73 12.74 -5.35
N ALA A 964 23.65 11.45 -5.69
CA ALA A 964 22.41 10.69 -5.73
C ALA A 964 21.88 10.34 -4.32
N ALA A 965 22.74 9.84 -3.43
CA ALA A 965 22.34 9.38 -2.11
C ALA A 965 22.33 10.47 -1.03
N GLN A 966 22.98 11.61 -1.29
CA GLN A 966 22.99 12.80 -0.42
C GLN A 966 23.34 12.45 1.04
N TRP A 967 22.46 12.78 2.00
CA TRP A 967 22.68 12.54 3.43
C TRP A 967 22.66 11.06 3.85
N ARG A 968 22.31 10.15 2.94
CA ARG A 968 22.35 8.69 3.19
C ARG A 968 23.77 8.12 3.11
N ILE A 969 24.72 8.86 2.55
CA ILE A 969 26.14 8.49 2.57
C ILE A 969 26.73 8.84 3.93
N VAL A 970 27.28 7.82 4.60
CA VAL A 970 27.91 7.95 5.91
C VAL A 970 29.43 7.93 5.75
N HIS A 971 30.10 8.96 6.25
CA HIS A 971 31.58 9.07 6.22
C HIS A 971 32.20 9.01 4.82
N GLY A 972 31.44 9.42 3.79
CA GLY A 972 31.88 9.36 2.40
C GLY A 972 31.95 7.95 1.82
N LYS A 973 31.45 6.93 2.53
CA LYS A 973 31.56 5.53 2.16
C LYS A 973 30.20 4.89 1.87
N VAL A 974 30.25 3.81 1.10
CA VAL A 974 29.15 2.86 0.89
C VAL A 974 29.62 1.50 1.40
N CYS A 975 28.79 0.82 2.20
CA CYS A 975 29.13 -0.43 2.85
C CYS A 975 28.17 -1.56 2.45
N ALA A 976 28.68 -2.79 2.40
CA ALA A 976 27.86 -3.98 2.16
C ALA A 976 27.20 -4.50 3.46
N PRO A 977 26.01 -5.15 3.36
CA PRO A 977 25.43 -5.88 4.48
C PRO A 977 26.32 -7.07 4.87
N ILE A 978 25.97 -7.73 5.99
CA ILE A 978 26.67 -8.96 6.44
C ILE A 978 26.63 -9.97 5.28
N PRO A 979 27.74 -10.63 4.92
CA PRO A 979 27.74 -11.61 3.84
C PRO A 979 26.67 -12.68 4.02
N ARG A 980 26.04 -13.06 2.91
CA ARG A 980 25.01 -14.09 2.81
C ARG A 980 25.47 -15.13 1.81
N ASP A 981 25.05 -16.36 2.05
CA ASP A 981 25.05 -17.37 1.00
C ASP A 981 23.62 -17.72 0.63
N TYR A 982 23.40 -18.35 -0.52
CA TYR A 982 22.07 -18.57 -1.09
C TYR A 982 21.82 -20.04 -1.38
N ALA A 983 20.61 -20.49 -1.09
CA ALA A 983 20.14 -21.84 -1.43
C ALA A 983 18.73 -21.78 -2.03
N ALA A 984 18.38 -22.77 -2.85
CA ALA A 984 17.05 -22.83 -3.44
C ALA A 984 16.00 -23.06 -2.35
N TRP A 985 14.84 -22.43 -2.50
CA TRP A 985 13.73 -22.53 -1.57
C TRP A 985 13.37 -23.99 -1.23
N ASN A 986 13.35 -24.86 -2.24
CA ASN A 986 12.98 -26.27 -2.09
C ASN A 986 14.08 -27.15 -1.46
N ASP A 987 15.28 -26.62 -1.23
CA ASP A 987 16.35 -27.35 -0.52
C ASP A 987 16.23 -27.22 1.00
N PHE A 988 15.30 -26.40 1.51
CA PHE A 988 15.10 -26.20 2.94
C PHE A 988 14.18 -27.25 3.57
N GLU A 989 14.57 -27.72 4.74
CA GLU A 989 13.78 -28.57 5.61
C GLU A 989 13.61 -27.91 6.98
N HIS A 990 12.55 -28.31 7.70
CA HIS A 990 12.37 -27.94 9.09
C HIS A 990 12.63 -29.16 9.99
N GLY A 991 13.14 -28.92 11.19
CA GLY A 991 13.35 -29.97 12.19
C GLY A 991 13.45 -29.42 13.60
N LEU A 992 13.74 -30.31 14.55
CA LEU A 992 14.07 -29.90 15.92
C LEU A 992 15.48 -29.32 15.96
N ALA A 993 15.65 -28.13 16.53
CA ALA A 993 16.98 -27.54 16.74
C ALA A 993 17.92 -28.48 17.54
N GLN A 994 17.36 -29.33 18.40
CA GLN A 994 18.05 -30.44 19.07
C GLN A 994 17.18 -31.71 19.02
N PRO A 995 17.49 -32.69 18.16
CA PRO A 995 16.69 -33.90 17.97
C PRO A 995 16.45 -34.72 19.25
N ASN A 996 17.38 -34.67 20.20
CA ASN A 996 17.33 -35.42 21.47
C ASN A 996 16.77 -34.61 22.64
N ASN A 997 16.14 -33.47 22.40
CA ASN A 997 15.62 -32.58 23.44
C ASN A 997 14.14 -32.27 23.21
N SER A 998 13.27 -32.85 24.02
CA SER A 998 11.82 -32.64 23.97
C SER A 998 11.38 -31.19 24.24
N ASN A 999 12.27 -30.34 24.77
CA ASN A 999 12.04 -28.90 24.95
C ASN A 999 12.52 -28.06 23.75
N SER A 1000 12.92 -28.72 22.65
CA SER A 1000 13.33 -28.11 21.39
C SER A 1000 12.22 -28.18 20.33
N LEU A 1001 10.96 -27.97 20.73
CA LEU A 1001 9.78 -28.10 19.86
C LEU A 1001 9.64 -27.00 18.80
N ALA A 1002 10.43 -25.93 18.87
CA ALA A 1002 10.36 -24.85 17.91
C ALA A 1002 11.04 -25.26 16.58
N PRO A 1003 10.36 -25.08 15.43
CA PRO A 1003 10.92 -25.48 14.16
C PRO A 1003 12.17 -24.66 13.81
N PHE A 1004 13.22 -25.37 13.41
CA PHE A 1004 14.51 -24.88 12.96
C PHE A 1004 14.63 -25.13 11.46
N VAL A 1005 14.95 -24.10 10.69
CA VAL A 1005 14.98 -24.14 9.22
C VAL A 1005 16.42 -24.12 8.71
N ARG A 1006 16.78 -25.11 7.91
CA ARG A 1006 18.11 -25.29 7.33
C ARG A 1006 18.03 -25.96 5.97
N THR A 1007 19.10 -25.88 5.18
CA THR A 1007 19.21 -26.71 3.99
C THR A 1007 19.33 -28.19 4.36
N ARG A 1008 18.75 -29.07 3.54
CA ARG A 1008 18.89 -30.52 3.68
C ARG A 1008 20.37 -30.93 3.61
N ALA A 1009 20.74 -32.00 4.31
CA ALA A 1009 22.15 -32.43 4.38
C ALA A 1009 22.76 -32.76 3.01
N THR A 1010 21.92 -33.15 2.04
CA THR A 1010 22.32 -33.48 0.68
C THR A 1010 22.32 -32.28 -0.28
N ALA A 1011 21.95 -31.07 0.18
CA ALA A 1011 21.90 -29.89 -0.68
C ALA A 1011 23.27 -29.57 -1.28
N ARG A 1012 23.33 -29.45 -2.61
CA ARG A 1012 24.56 -29.11 -3.34
C ARG A 1012 24.96 -27.65 -3.21
N THR A 1013 24.03 -26.78 -2.83
CA THR A 1013 24.31 -25.40 -2.45
C THR A 1013 25.05 -25.28 -1.12
N GLY A 1014 25.00 -26.32 -0.28
CA GLY A 1014 25.70 -26.42 0.99
C GLY A 1014 24.80 -27.07 2.04
N GLY A 1015 25.17 -28.27 2.49
CA GLY A 1015 24.34 -29.09 3.36
C GLY A 1015 24.32 -28.63 4.82
N GLY A 1016 23.13 -28.44 5.38
CA GLY A 1016 22.92 -28.10 6.79
C GLY A 1016 23.13 -26.62 7.14
N GLN A 1017 23.26 -25.73 6.16
CA GLN A 1017 23.35 -24.28 6.36
C GLN A 1017 22.06 -23.75 6.99
N VAL A 1018 22.21 -22.87 7.98
CA VAL A 1018 21.08 -22.27 8.68
C VAL A 1018 20.51 -21.13 7.83
N ARG A 1019 19.17 -21.09 7.71
CA ARG A 1019 18.48 -19.96 7.05
C ARG A 1019 18.81 -18.65 7.78
N TRP A 1020 19.13 -17.61 7.03
CA TRP A 1020 19.25 -16.27 7.59
C TRP A 1020 17.87 -15.80 8.10
N PHE A 1021 17.85 -15.14 9.26
CA PHE A 1021 16.60 -14.78 9.92
C PHE A 1021 16.23 -13.33 9.66
N TYR A 1022 14.95 -13.13 9.30
CA TYR A 1022 14.29 -11.84 9.21
C TYR A 1022 13.11 -11.81 10.17
N ARG A 1023 12.74 -10.63 10.63
CA ARG A 1023 11.49 -10.43 11.39
C ARG A 1023 10.42 -9.91 10.45
N TYR A 1024 9.26 -10.54 10.53
CA TYR A 1024 8.10 -10.14 9.74
C TYR A 1024 6.88 -9.94 10.63
N GLY A 1025 6.18 -8.82 10.44
CA GLY A 1025 4.92 -8.59 11.11
C GLY A 1025 4.00 -7.49 10.58
N THR A 1026 2.69 -7.64 10.82
CA THR A 1026 1.62 -6.69 10.44
C THR A 1026 0.85 -6.23 11.67
N SER A 1027 0.02 -5.20 11.58
CA SER A 1027 -0.75 -4.64 12.72
C SER A 1027 -1.66 -5.61 13.48
N ASN A 1028 -1.98 -6.77 12.90
CA ASN A 1028 -2.91 -7.76 13.47
C ASN A 1028 -2.21 -8.95 14.15
N ASN A 1029 -0.88 -8.95 14.28
CA ASN A 1029 -0.15 -10.05 14.90
C ASN A 1029 0.31 -9.70 16.34
N SER A 1030 0.69 -10.73 17.11
CA SER A 1030 0.89 -10.61 18.56
C SER A 1030 2.29 -10.13 18.98
N TYR A 1031 2.94 -9.26 18.21
CA TYR A 1031 4.21 -8.66 18.63
C TYR A 1031 3.94 -7.43 19.49
N ILE A 1032 4.86 -7.09 20.40
CA ILE A 1032 4.76 -5.84 21.16
C ILE A 1032 4.99 -4.60 20.26
N HIS A 1033 5.60 -4.79 19.08
CA HIS A 1033 6.21 -3.77 18.23
C HIS A 1033 5.67 -3.77 16.79
N THR A 1034 4.40 -4.09 16.57
CA THR A 1034 3.80 -4.04 15.22
C THR A 1034 2.77 -2.92 15.09
N GLN A 1035 2.86 -1.91 15.96
CA GLN A 1035 2.06 -0.71 15.80
C GLN A 1035 2.62 0.11 14.64
N SER A 1036 1.74 0.76 13.90
CA SER A 1036 2.10 1.55 12.72
C SER A 1036 2.95 2.81 13.02
N THR A 1037 3.33 3.06 14.28
CA THR A 1037 3.97 4.29 14.75
C THR A 1037 5.10 4.05 15.75
N ASP A 1038 5.41 2.79 16.09
CA ASP A 1038 6.56 2.48 16.93
C ASP A 1038 7.84 2.37 16.09
N ALA A 1039 9.00 2.58 16.72
CA ALA A 1039 10.30 2.26 16.12
C ALA A 1039 11.34 2.06 17.21
N GLY A 1040 12.26 1.12 17.02
CA GLY A 1040 13.43 0.93 17.90
C GLY A 1040 13.88 -0.52 17.98
N ALA A 1041 15.18 -0.73 18.22
CA ALA A 1041 15.79 -2.06 18.21
C ALA A 1041 15.41 -2.94 19.42
N ASP A 1042 14.88 -2.33 20.48
CA ASP A 1042 14.37 -3.00 21.68
C ASP A 1042 13.25 -2.19 22.35
N ALA A 1043 12.65 -2.73 23.41
CA ALA A 1043 11.48 -2.11 24.04
C ALA A 1043 11.81 -0.80 24.76
N TYR A 1044 13.06 -0.63 25.20
CA TYR A 1044 13.50 0.63 25.78
C TYR A 1044 13.55 1.71 24.70
N GLU A 1045 14.16 1.40 23.55
CA GLU A 1045 14.23 2.31 22.40
C GLU A 1045 12.84 2.65 21.86
N VAL A 1046 11.95 1.66 21.69
CA VAL A 1046 10.55 1.92 21.30
C VAL A 1046 9.86 2.86 22.27
N THR A 1047 9.98 2.59 23.58
CA THR A 1047 9.35 3.45 24.60
C THR A 1047 9.92 4.86 24.58
N ARG A 1048 11.25 5.00 24.41
CA ARG A 1048 11.91 6.31 24.33
C ARG A 1048 11.53 7.07 23.07
N ASN A 1049 11.58 6.42 21.92
CA ASN A 1049 11.20 7.03 20.66
C ASN A 1049 9.74 7.50 20.67
N VAL A 1050 8.83 6.74 21.29
CA VAL A 1050 7.42 7.17 21.47
C VAL A 1050 7.31 8.41 22.38
N ILE A 1051 8.04 8.44 23.51
CA ILE A 1051 8.06 9.60 24.42
C ILE A 1051 8.64 10.83 23.71
N ASP A 1052 9.80 10.69 23.07
CA ASP A 1052 10.51 11.80 22.45
C ASP A 1052 9.74 12.30 21.22
N ALA A 1053 9.10 11.41 20.46
CA ALA A 1053 8.19 11.78 19.39
C ALA A 1053 6.99 12.57 19.94
N PHE A 1054 6.35 12.11 21.04
CA PHE A 1054 5.27 12.88 21.67
C PHE A 1054 5.73 14.30 22.03
N ASP A 1055 6.86 14.45 22.71
CA ASP A 1055 7.42 15.75 23.10
C ASP A 1055 7.75 16.64 21.89
N ALA A 1056 8.39 16.07 20.86
CA ALA A 1056 8.74 16.79 19.63
C ALA A 1056 7.49 17.21 18.83
N THR A 1057 6.41 16.43 18.90
CA THR A 1057 5.16 16.73 18.18
C THR A 1057 4.29 17.76 18.86
N TYR A 1058 4.42 17.92 20.18
CA TYR A 1058 3.45 18.64 21.00
C TYR A 1058 3.14 20.05 20.45
N PRO A 1059 4.14 20.91 20.09
CA PRO A 1059 3.85 22.23 19.53
C PRO A 1059 3.12 22.19 18.18
N TRP A 1060 3.44 21.18 17.36
CA TRP A 1060 2.92 21.01 16.00
C TRP A 1060 1.54 20.36 15.96
N ARG A 1061 1.20 19.53 16.96
CA ARG A 1061 -0.13 18.93 17.14
C ARG A 1061 -1.12 19.96 17.67
N TYR A 1062 -0.73 20.75 18.67
CA TYR A 1062 -1.69 21.56 19.44
C TYR A 1062 -1.78 23.04 19.02
N PHE A 1063 -0.73 23.61 18.41
CA PHE A 1063 -0.68 25.06 18.15
C PHE A 1063 -0.44 25.44 16.69
N ARG A 1064 -0.55 24.48 15.76
CA ARG A 1064 -0.10 24.62 14.36
C ARG A 1064 -0.56 25.92 13.68
N ARG A 1065 0.41 26.72 13.28
CA ARG A 1065 0.26 27.90 12.41
C ARG A 1065 -0.62 27.59 11.18
N LYS A 1066 -1.65 28.41 10.94
CA LYS A 1066 -2.52 28.42 9.73
C LYS A 1066 -3.42 27.20 9.47
N ASN A 1067 -3.57 26.23 10.39
CA ASN A 1067 -4.56 25.16 10.22
C ASN A 1067 -5.91 25.51 10.89
N ARG A 1068 -7.02 25.36 10.17
CA ARG A 1068 -8.38 25.67 10.66
C ARG A 1068 -9.18 24.41 11.05
N GLU A 1069 -8.82 23.24 10.53
CA GLU A 1069 -9.44 21.96 10.89
C GLU A 1069 -8.78 21.44 12.17
N TYR A 1070 -9.52 21.48 13.28
CA TYR A 1070 -9.02 21.34 14.65
C TYR A 1070 -9.79 20.25 15.40
N PHE A 1071 -9.09 19.26 15.94
CA PHE A 1071 -9.66 18.28 16.87
C PHE A 1071 -9.56 18.84 18.29
N SER A 1072 -10.67 19.31 18.85
CA SER A 1072 -10.68 19.99 20.15
C SER A 1072 -10.56 19.05 21.36
N ALA A 1073 -10.74 17.73 21.17
CA ALA A 1073 -10.76 16.77 22.26
C ALA A 1073 -9.36 16.28 22.69
N SER A 1074 -8.30 16.59 21.94
CA SER A 1074 -6.92 16.22 22.29
C SER A 1074 -6.20 17.20 23.22
N LEU A 1075 -6.79 18.36 23.54
CA LEU A 1075 -6.21 19.22 24.56
C LEU A 1075 -6.27 18.52 25.93
N PRO A 1076 -5.15 18.44 26.68
CA PRO A 1076 -5.15 17.90 28.03
C PRO A 1076 -6.17 18.65 28.90
N ALA A 1077 -7.24 17.94 29.27
CA ALA A 1077 -8.36 18.33 30.13
C ALA A 1077 -9.26 19.47 29.58
N ARG A 1078 -10.55 19.20 29.37
CA ARG A 1078 -11.58 19.45 30.41
C ARG A 1078 -11.21 20.63 31.31
N ALA A 1079 -11.47 21.83 30.80
CA ALA A 1079 -11.48 23.06 31.56
C ALA A 1079 -12.94 23.55 31.71
N SER A 1080 -13.82 22.64 32.15
CA SER A 1080 -15.15 22.95 32.70
C SER A 1080 -15.68 21.72 33.45
N SER A 1081 -15.38 21.67 34.75
CA SER A 1081 -16.41 21.44 35.77
C SER A 1081 -16.64 22.77 36.45
#